data_AF-A0A7J6RDX6-F1
#
_entry.id   AF-A0A7J6RDX6-F1
#
_cell.length_a   1.000
_cell.length_b   1.000
_cell.length_c   1.000
_cell.angle_alpha   90.00
_cell.angle_beta   90.00
_cell.angle_gamma   90.00
#
_symmetry.space_group_name_H-M   'P 1'
#
loop_
_entity.id
_entity.type
_entity.pdbx_description
1 polymer ?
#
loop_
_entity_poly.entity_id
_entity_poly.type
_entity_poly.pdbx_seq_one_letter_code
_entity_poly.pdbx_strand_id
1 'polypeptide(L)'
;RAKQEPWVLNEFGVPTQISTNKIPSWSEWKAAFRTFRLCLAMLGVATQAELDRYQAMVENLALTYRENWAEVYAADDMMRAVHLPRYMPIGQGATSGEIPLSELTNDAVSETELQTDIQLNVNDLEAEVCDDRLYLGGLRSAYQSSRLLPHGRIVLNELRSKFLKILDVDVVNAALGRLGSNGSSLFSAEVLKSARSCILEVCGGDAEEADWTMEKSPLRGKLIKRVAAAAEDWDKEVVRWLTGAGAPLGINLPIVTCDIFPPNREPVEGHRERETENSVRLAVPGEDFRNYPSAEENPVATKRLFEAERNSGFCRFFHSHAALKQELRGEPFVISKVALAEKDGVDASGNKRFRLIVDGSESGVNELTRTDELQQLPRLSDVIDDWKSMAECQEVTSNNSLFLVIDFQSAFKLVKTAPEELPWCVCFFDGVYILYDSIQFGFKASPLVWGRVSGLLSRMGQLVLSPDGREGRIHTYVDDPVISVCVENITRRRQFACLPLLLWEALGCPYSCQKGQCGTRVKWIGRELEVDNSLIRVYVPKDKLMVIEELLNGCSTSQRVAVKLLRKLCGKLTWAAQAAKQLTPFSAVAAEAANKTLVGIKSAAWAISWLSLVIRHFIAGDLDGDARYLIREFPLKRWQGRRPLVSVVVDACWRGIGGVLLEGPNPVSWFADIISSDDLLHLDIGESHELYRYQNAFELLAILVGTRIWAGRWSEDLPVLMRSDSIVAINAATRMKSRSPVINRVAMELAYDAVKQSRLLDMEFKHIPGV
;
A
#
# COMPACT_ATOMS: atom_id res chain seq x y z
N ARG A 1 -45.24 -26.99 23.12
CA ARG A 1 -45.32 -28.28 23.86
C ARG A 1 -44.55 -29.29 23.01
N ALA A 2 -43.33 -29.76 23.29
CA ALA A 2 -42.47 -29.76 24.48
C ALA A 2 -41.14 -29.00 24.22
N LYS A 3 -40.49 -28.49 25.27
CA LYS A 3 -39.12 -27.95 25.18
C LYS A 3 -38.18 -29.11 24.86
N GLN A 4 -37.63 -29.17 23.65
CA GLN A 4 -36.48 -30.04 23.37
C GLN A 4 -35.22 -29.27 23.77
N GLU A 5 -34.46 -29.83 24.70
CA GLU A 5 -33.16 -29.30 25.09
C GLU A 5 -32.20 -29.35 23.88
N PRO A 6 -31.39 -28.30 23.65
CA PRO A 6 -30.49 -28.26 22.50
C PRO A 6 -29.42 -29.34 22.61
N TRP A 7 -29.15 -29.98 21.48
CA TRP A 7 -28.13 -31.02 21.34
C TRP A 7 -26.80 -30.37 20.93
N VAL A 8 -25.71 -30.75 21.58
CA VAL A 8 -24.36 -30.33 21.18
C VAL A 8 -23.46 -31.56 21.03
N LEU A 9 -22.56 -31.52 20.06
CA LEU A 9 -21.55 -32.54 19.85
C LEU A 9 -20.46 -32.39 20.92
N ASN A 10 -20.18 -33.44 21.66
CA ASN A 10 -19.05 -33.44 22.58
C ASN A 10 -17.71 -33.44 21.83
N GLU A 11 -16.60 -33.39 22.56
CA GLU A 11 -15.23 -33.40 22.01
C GLU A 11 -14.89 -34.64 21.15
N PHE A 12 -15.76 -35.66 21.17
CA PHE A 12 -15.66 -36.87 20.33
C PHE A 12 -16.68 -36.89 19.18
N GLY A 13 -17.43 -35.81 18.96
CA GLY A 13 -18.43 -35.72 17.90
C GLY A 13 -19.73 -36.47 18.18
N VAL A 14 -20.03 -36.80 19.45
CA VAL A 14 -21.27 -37.51 19.84
C VAL A 14 -22.33 -36.51 20.32
N PRO A 15 -23.58 -36.54 19.80
CA PRO A 15 -24.64 -35.67 20.25
C PRO A 15 -25.03 -35.96 21.71
N THR A 16 -24.98 -34.95 22.57
CA THR A 16 -25.37 -35.04 23.99
C THR A 16 -26.30 -33.89 24.37
N GLN A 17 -27.29 -34.16 25.23
CA GLN A 17 -28.19 -33.16 25.80
C GLN A 17 -27.51 -32.43 26.97
N ILE A 18 -27.52 -31.09 26.94
CA ILE A 18 -26.95 -30.25 27.99
C ILE A 18 -28.04 -29.88 29.00
N SER A 19 -27.80 -30.19 30.28
CA SER A 19 -28.53 -29.64 31.42
C SER A 19 -28.44 -28.11 31.43
N THR A 20 -29.60 -27.45 31.37
CA THR A 20 -29.74 -26.00 31.20
C THR A 20 -29.05 -25.16 32.28
N ASN A 21 -27.78 -24.82 32.07
CA ASN A 21 -27.30 -23.51 32.49
C ASN A 21 -28.00 -22.48 31.60
N LYS A 22 -28.70 -21.53 32.23
CA LYS A 22 -29.52 -20.53 31.56
C LYS A 22 -28.67 -19.80 30.50
N ILE A 23 -28.96 -20.00 29.22
CA ILE A 23 -28.30 -19.28 28.12
C ILE A 23 -28.55 -17.79 28.38
N PRO A 24 -27.50 -16.97 28.58
CA PRO A 24 -27.68 -15.56 28.88
C PRO A 24 -28.34 -14.88 27.69
N SER A 25 -29.26 -13.95 27.94
CA SER A 25 -29.74 -13.05 26.90
C SER A 25 -28.58 -12.26 26.30
N TRP A 26 -28.76 -11.76 25.08
CA TRP A 26 -27.79 -10.88 24.42
C TRP A 26 -27.30 -9.72 25.33
N SER A 27 -28.23 -9.10 26.06
CA SER A 27 -27.92 -8.03 27.03
C SER A 27 -27.08 -8.52 28.21
N GLU A 28 -27.38 -9.70 28.75
CA GLU A 28 -26.63 -10.30 29.86
C GLU A 28 -25.22 -10.71 29.39
N TRP A 29 -25.08 -11.26 28.18
CA TRP A 29 -23.78 -11.56 27.58
C TRP A 29 -22.93 -10.30 27.40
N LYS A 30 -23.50 -9.23 26.87
CA LYS A 30 -22.78 -7.96 26.66
C LYS A 30 -22.30 -7.34 27.97
N ALA A 31 -23.08 -7.47 29.04
CA ALA A 31 -22.66 -7.05 30.38
C ALA A 31 -21.51 -7.92 30.92
N ALA A 32 -21.64 -9.25 30.84
CA ALA A 32 -20.60 -10.18 31.28
C ALA A 32 -19.29 -10.02 30.49
N PHE A 33 -19.39 -9.81 29.17
CA PHE A 33 -18.24 -9.61 28.30
C PHE A 33 -17.48 -8.30 28.63
N ARG A 34 -18.18 -7.24 29.08
CA ARG A 34 -17.52 -6.01 29.56
C ARG A 34 -16.67 -6.24 30.80
N THR A 35 -17.10 -7.11 31.71
CA THR A 35 -16.29 -7.48 32.88
C THR A 35 -15.12 -8.37 32.45
N PHE A 36 -15.39 -9.38 31.63
CA PHE A 36 -14.38 -10.32 31.12
C PHE A 36 -13.26 -9.61 30.34
N ARG A 37 -13.62 -8.68 29.43
CA ARG A 37 -12.65 -7.90 28.66
C ARG A 37 -11.77 -7.03 29.55
N LEU A 38 -12.32 -6.44 30.60
CA LEU A 38 -11.56 -5.61 31.55
C LEU A 38 -10.52 -6.47 32.27
N CYS A 39 -10.92 -7.66 32.74
CA CYS A 39 -10.01 -8.60 33.39
C CYS A 39 -8.88 -9.06 32.46
N LEU A 40 -9.20 -9.41 31.19
CA LEU A 40 -8.18 -9.84 30.24
C LEU A 40 -7.21 -8.72 29.84
N ALA A 41 -7.70 -7.49 29.72
CA ALA A 41 -6.87 -6.32 29.46
C ALA A 41 -5.95 -6.02 30.66
N MET A 42 -6.48 -6.07 31.90
CA MET A 42 -5.70 -5.87 33.12
C MET A 42 -4.62 -6.93 33.32
N LEU A 43 -4.90 -8.19 32.94
CA LEU A 43 -3.92 -9.28 33.02
C LEU A 43 -2.92 -9.28 31.84
N GLY A 44 -3.06 -8.35 30.88
CA GLY A 44 -2.21 -8.27 29.69
C GLY A 44 -2.32 -9.49 28.77
N VAL A 45 -3.42 -10.24 28.88
CA VAL A 45 -3.64 -11.51 28.18
C VAL A 45 -4.09 -11.28 26.73
N ALA A 46 -4.85 -10.20 26.49
CA ALA A 46 -5.29 -9.77 25.18
C ALA A 46 -5.29 -8.24 25.12
N THR A 47 -4.98 -7.69 23.94
CA THR A 47 -5.03 -6.23 23.72
C THR A 47 -6.48 -5.75 23.61
N GLN A 48 -6.72 -4.48 23.96
CA GLN A 48 -8.05 -3.85 23.84
C GLN A 48 -8.62 -4.00 22.42
N ALA A 49 -7.78 -3.82 21.39
CA ALA A 49 -8.16 -3.98 19.99
C ALA A 49 -8.54 -5.42 19.60
N GLU A 50 -7.94 -6.45 20.22
CA GLU A 50 -8.33 -7.84 19.99
C GLU A 50 -9.70 -8.15 20.61
N LEU A 51 -9.94 -7.61 21.80
CA LEU A 51 -11.21 -7.79 22.53
C LEU A 51 -12.36 -7.03 21.86
N ASP A 52 -12.11 -5.84 21.33
CA ASP A 52 -13.11 -5.06 20.59
C ASP A 52 -13.44 -5.73 19.25
N ARG A 53 -12.45 -6.32 18.55
CA ARG A 53 -12.69 -7.14 17.35
C ARG A 53 -13.53 -8.39 17.66
N TYR A 54 -13.20 -9.08 18.74
CA TYR A 54 -13.95 -10.26 19.17
C TYR A 54 -15.40 -9.90 19.50
N GLN A 55 -15.60 -8.81 20.25
CA GLN A 55 -16.92 -8.28 20.56
C GLN A 55 -17.72 -7.96 19.28
N ALA A 56 -17.11 -7.23 18.34
CA ALA A 56 -17.77 -6.86 17.09
C ALA A 56 -18.18 -8.08 16.25
N MET A 57 -17.38 -9.15 16.26
CA MET A 57 -17.72 -10.38 15.55
C MET A 57 -18.94 -11.08 16.16
N VAL A 58 -18.98 -11.23 17.48
CA VAL A 58 -20.13 -11.83 18.18
C VAL A 58 -21.36 -10.92 18.08
N GLU A 59 -21.18 -9.59 18.12
CA GLU A 59 -22.25 -8.60 17.88
C GLU A 59 -22.86 -8.76 16.49
N ASN A 60 -22.03 -8.88 15.45
CA ASN A 60 -22.51 -9.08 14.09
C ASN A 60 -23.22 -10.43 13.91
N LEU A 61 -22.72 -11.50 14.52
CA LEU A 61 -23.37 -12.82 14.50
C LEU A 61 -24.71 -12.79 15.26
N ALA A 62 -24.77 -12.15 16.42
CA ALA A 62 -25.99 -11.99 17.20
C ALA A 62 -27.03 -11.14 16.45
N LEU A 63 -26.60 -10.11 15.73
CA LEU A 63 -27.47 -9.24 14.92
C LEU A 63 -27.99 -9.94 13.66
N THR A 64 -27.15 -10.78 13.04
CA THR A 64 -27.49 -11.51 11.80
C THR A 64 -28.38 -12.72 12.09
N TYR A 65 -28.14 -13.41 13.20
CA TYR A 65 -28.82 -14.64 13.59
C TYR A 65 -29.61 -14.47 14.90
N ARG A 66 -30.39 -13.38 15.02
CA ARG A 66 -31.12 -13.03 16.25
C ARG A 66 -32.02 -14.13 16.79
N GLU A 67 -32.68 -14.88 15.90
CA GLU A 67 -33.58 -15.98 16.28
C GLU A 67 -32.84 -17.24 16.75
N ASN A 68 -31.55 -17.35 16.45
CA ASN A 68 -30.67 -18.50 16.76
C ASN A 68 -29.52 -18.09 17.69
N TRP A 69 -29.81 -17.20 18.66
CA TRP A 69 -28.80 -16.73 19.62
C TRP A 69 -28.20 -17.86 20.47
N ALA A 70 -28.97 -18.91 20.74
CA ALA A 70 -28.49 -20.06 21.52
C ALA A 70 -27.29 -20.75 20.84
N GLU A 71 -27.34 -20.87 19.52
CA GLU A 71 -26.29 -21.48 18.69
C GLU A 71 -25.07 -20.56 18.58
N VAL A 72 -25.29 -19.25 18.41
CA VAL A 72 -24.22 -18.24 18.41
C VAL A 72 -23.49 -18.23 19.75
N TYR A 73 -24.23 -18.23 20.85
CA TYR A 73 -23.67 -18.27 22.20
C TYR A 73 -22.91 -19.57 22.46
N ALA A 74 -23.42 -20.73 22.03
CA ALA A 74 -22.73 -22.01 22.19
C ALA A 74 -21.39 -22.05 21.44
N ALA A 75 -21.35 -21.48 20.22
CA ALA A 75 -20.12 -21.35 19.45
C ALA A 75 -19.10 -20.39 20.10
N ASP A 76 -19.56 -19.24 20.60
CA ASP A 76 -18.78 -18.29 21.41
C ASP A 76 -18.20 -18.97 22.66
N ASP A 77 -19.03 -19.70 23.41
CA ASP A 77 -18.64 -20.36 24.64
C ASP A 77 -17.62 -21.48 24.42
N MET A 78 -17.81 -22.30 23.38
CA MET A 78 -16.81 -23.29 22.96
C MET A 78 -15.49 -22.64 22.56
N MET A 79 -15.52 -21.53 21.80
CA MET A 79 -14.33 -20.76 21.45
C MET A 79 -13.59 -20.27 22.71
N ARG A 80 -14.30 -19.68 23.67
CA ARG A 80 -13.70 -19.23 24.93
C ARG A 80 -13.13 -20.40 25.72
N ALA A 81 -13.85 -21.51 25.84
CA ALA A 81 -13.42 -22.68 26.59
C ALA A 81 -12.17 -23.36 25.98
N VAL A 82 -12.06 -23.40 24.64
CA VAL A 82 -10.89 -23.96 23.94
C VAL A 82 -9.66 -23.04 24.08
N HIS A 83 -9.87 -21.73 24.16
CA HIS A 83 -8.78 -20.76 24.24
C HIS A 83 -8.37 -20.39 25.67
N LEU A 84 -9.26 -20.45 26.66
CA LEU A 84 -8.95 -20.18 28.09
C LEU A 84 -7.73 -20.94 28.64
N PRO A 85 -7.53 -22.24 28.33
CA PRO A 85 -6.37 -22.99 28.77
C PRO A 85 -5.02 -22.47 28.24
N ARG A 86 -5.01 -21.71 27.14
CA ARG A 86 -3.79 -21.03 26.64
C ARG A 86 -3.42 -19.79 27.46
N TYR A 87 -4.36 -19.28 28.26
CA TYR A 87 -4.24 -17.99 28.95
C TYR A 87 -4.09 -18.11 30.47
N MET A 88 -4.24 -19.29 31.05
CA MET A 88 -3.86 -19.54 32.44
C MET A 88 -2.37 -19.91 32.52
N PRO A 89 -1.52 -19.15 33.24
CA PRO A 89 -0.21 -19.64 33.61
C PRO A 89 -0.37 -20.82 34.57
N ILE A 90 0.32 -21.93 34.31
CA ILE A 90 0.53 -22.98 35.31
C ILE A 90 1.35 -22.35 36.44
N GLY A 91 0.67 -21.97 37.52
CA GLY A 91 1.27 -21.38 38.71
C GLY A 91 0.59 -21.92 39.95
N GLN A 92 1.12 -23.03 40.47
CA GLN A 92 0.90 -23.40 41.87
C GLN A 92 1.41 -22.26 42.76
N GLY A 93 0.57 -21.80 43.69
CA GLY A 93 0.99 -20.99 44.84
C GLY A 93 0.83 -19.47 44.69
N ALA A 94 -0.38 -18.97 44.97
CA ALA A 94 -0.56 -17.64 45.54
C ALA A 94 -1.89 -17.62 46.31
N THR A 95 -1.79 -17.43 47.63
CA THR A 95 -2.90 -17.32 48.58
C THR A 95 -3.68 -16.02 48.39
N SER A 96 -5.01 -16.13 48.52
CA SER A 96 -6.01 -15.08 48.47
C SER A 96 -5.81 -14.00 49.56
N GLY A 97 -5.78 -12.73 49.17
CA GLY A 97 -6.01 -11.58 50.04
C GLY A 97 -6.87 -10.56 49.30
N GLU A 98 -8.08 -10.32 49.80
CA GLU A 98 -9.02 -9.32 49.28
C GLU A 98 -8.60 -7.90 49.69
N ILE A 99 -8.68 -6.94 48.78
CA ILE A 99 -8.62 -5.50 49.09
C ILE A 99 -9.98 -4.88 48.71
N PRO A 100 -10.68 -4.17 49.62
CA PRO A 100 -12.00 -3.61 49.34
C PRO A 100 -11.98 -2.39 48.40
N LEU A 101 -13.02 -2.31 47.57
CA LEU A 101 -13.21 -1.40 46.44
C LEU A 101 -13.74 0.00 46.83
N SER A 102 -13.27 0.59 47.94
CA SER A 102 -13.88 1.79 48.53
C SER A 102 -13.05 3.09 48.54
N GLU A 103 -11.89 3.16 47.88
CA GLU A 103 -10.99 4.34 47.99
C GLU A 103 -10.58 5.03 46.68
N LEU A 104 -11.33 4.88 45.58
CA LEU A 104 -11.02 5.57 44.31
C LEU A 104 -12.19 6.41 43.80
N THR A 105 -12.50 7.50 44.50
CA THR A 105 -13.20 8.64 43.88
C THR A 105 -12.74 9.94 44.52
N ASN A 106 -11.96 10.72 43.78
CA ASN A 106 -12.09 12.17 43.59
C ASN A 106 -10.79 12.72 43.00
N ASP A 107 -10.82 13.08 41.72
CA ASP A 107 -10.36 14.39 41.25
C ASP A 107 -10.70 14.55 39.77
N ALA A 108 -11.62 15.46 39.49
CA ALA A 108 -12.10 15.80 38.16
C ALA A 108 -11.23 16.91 37.57
N VAL A 109 -10.45 16.60 36.54
CA VAL A 109 -9.88 17.57 35.59
C VAL A 109 -10.53 17.30 34.23
N SER A 110 -10.99 18.34 33.56
CA SER A 110 -11.93 18.27 32.42
C SER A 110 -11.41 17.43 31.24
N GLU A 111 -12.08 16.29 31.00
CA GLU A 111 -11.83 15.30 29.94
C GLU A 111 -12.04 15.81 28.50
N THR A 112 -12.59 17.02 28.31
CA THR A 112 -13.15 17.45 27.01
C THR A 112 -12.13 17.87 25.95
N GLU A 113 -10.91 18.27 26.30
CA GLU A 113 -9.88 18.69 25.32
C GLU A 113 -8.86 17.58 24.98
N LEU A 114 -8.64 16.63 25.89
CA LEU A 114 -7.73 15.48 25.67
C LEU A 114 -8.39 14.35 24.86
N GLN A 115 -9.71 14.18 25.00
CA GLN A 115 -10.44 13.16 24.22
C GLN A 115 -10.49 13.49 22.73
N THR A 116 -10.54 14.76 22.33
CA THR A 116 -10.69 15.15 20.92
C THR A 116 -9.45 14.82 20.09
N ASP A 117 -8.24 15.01 20.63
CA ASP A 117 -6.98 14.73 19.91
C ASP A 117 -6.59 13.25 19.89
N ILE A 118 -7.02 12.47 20.89
CA ILE A 118 -6.82 11.01 20.94
C ILE A 118 -7.83 10.29 20.02
N GLN A 119 -9.10 10.70 20.01
CA GLN A 119 -10.11 10.09 19.12
C GLN A 119 -9.80 10.34 17.63
N LEU A 120 -9.28 11.52 17.28
CA LEU A 120 -8.92 11.83 15.88
C LEU A 120 -7.73 11.00 15.38
N ASN A 121 -6.73 10.70 16.23
CA ASN A 121 -5.58 9.88 15.83
C ASN A 121 -5.90 8.37 15.79
N VAL A 122 -6.80 7.88 16.64
CA VAL A 122 -7.24 6.48 16.62
C VAL A 122 -8.16 6.22 15.43
N ASN A 123 -9.08 7.14 15.12
CA ASN A 123 -9.95 7.02 13.94
C ASN A 123 -9.17 7.02 12.62
N ASP A 124 -8.10 7.81 12.49
CA ASP A 124 -7.24 7.81 11.30
C ASP A 124 -6.43 6.49 11.16
N LEU A 125 -6.04 5.87 12.28
CA LEU A 125 -5.33 4.59 12.31
C LEU A 125 -6.25 3.38 12.11
N GLU A 126 -7.46 3.42 12.67
CA GLU A 126 -8.46 2.37 12.53
C GLU A 126 -9.12 2.44 11.14
N ALA A 127 -9.32 3.62 10.56
CA ALA A 127 -9.89 3.74 9.21
C ALA A 127 -8.96 3.22 8.10
N GLU A 128 -7.64 3.41 8.19
CA GLU A 128 -6.69 2.87 7.19
C GLU A 128 -6.42 1.36 7.31
N VAL A 129 -6.66 0.76 8.49
CA VAL A 129 -6.35 -0.66 8.75
C VAL A 129 -7.60 -1.55 8.79
N CYS A 130 -8.80 -0.99 8.99
CA CYS A 130 -10.03 -1.76 9.17
C CYS A 130 -10.82 -2.00 7.87
N ASP A 131 -10.59 -1.27 6.77
CA ASP A 131 -11.41 -1.38 5.54
C ASP A 131 -10.98 -2.54 4.60
N ASP A 132 -9.69 -2.89 4.57
CA ASP A 132 -9.12 -3.85 3.61
C ASP A 132 -9.62 -5.29 3.76
N ARG A 133 -10.18 -5.68 4.91
CA ARG A 133 -10.57 -7.07 5.20
C ARG A 133 -11.97 -7.44 4.70
N LEU A 134 -12.74 -6.46 4.23
CA LEU A 134 -14.11 -6.67 3.73
C LEU A 134 -14.17 -6.89 2.22
N TYR A 135 -13.13 -6.51 1.49
CA TYR A 135 -13.08 -6.56 0.03
C TYR A 135 -12.06 -7.58 -0.46
N LEU A 136 -12.28 -8.16 -1.64
CA LEU A 136 -11.39 -9.19 -2.17
C LEU A 136 -9.98 -8.66 -2.47
N GLY A 137 -9.86 -7.45 -2.98
CA GLY A 137 -8.58 -6.82 -3.31
C GLY A 137 -7.88 -7.45 -4.52
N GLY A 138 -6.56 -7.59 -4.46
CA GLY A 138 -5.74 -8.28 -5.47
C GLY A 138 -4.49 -7.52 -5.90
N LEU A 139 -4.51 -6.18 -5.79
CA LEU A 139 -3.37 -5.32 -6.13
C LEU A 139 -2.42 -5.15 -4.94
N ARG A 140 -2.95 -4.73 -3.77
CA ARG A 140 -2.17 -4.50 -2.56
C ARG A 140 -1.49 -5.77 -2.03
N SER A 141 -2.23 -6.87 -1.89
CA SER A 141 -1.67 -8.19 -1.57
C SER A 141 -2.54 -9.27 -2.20
N ALA A 142 -2.04 -9.85 -3.31
CA ALA A 142 -2.74 -10.95 -3.97
C ALA A 142 -2.82 -12.19 -3.05
N TYR A 143 -1.86 -12.34 -2.12
CA TYR A 143 -1.86 -13.40 -1.11
C TYR A 143 -3.03 -13.29 -0.14
N GLN A 144 -3.28 -12.12 0.46
CA GLN A 144 -4.43 -11.99 1.37
C GLN A 144 -5.75 -12.22 0.62
N SER A 145 -5.81 -11.78 -0.64
CA SER A 145 -6.96 -11.98 -1.52
C SER A 145 -7.20 -13.46 -1.82
N SER A 146 -6.15 -14.22 -2.15
CA SER A 146 -6.26 -15.63 -2.52
C SER A 146 -6.66 -16.53 -1.35
N ARG A 147 -6.44 -16.09 -0.10
CA ARG A 147 -6.94 -16.79 1.10
C ARG A 147 -8.46 -16.82 1.19
N LEU A 148 -9.14 -15.85 0.57
CA LEU A 148 -10.60 -15.78 0.47
C LEU A 148 -11.16 -16.64 -0.67
N LEU A 149 -10.29 -17.29 -1.45
CA LEU A 149 -10.63 -18.16 -2.58
C LEU A 149 -10.19 -19.62 -2.32
N PRO A 150 -10.76 -20.32 -1.32
CA PRO A 150 -10.28 -21.63 -0.88
C PRO A 150 -10.37 -22.71 -1.96
N HIS A 151 -11.40 -22.67 -2.80
CA HIS A 151 -11.54 -23.62 -3.92
C HIS A 151 -10.43 -23.41 -4.97
N GLY A 152 -10.18 -22.15 -5.34
CA GLY A 152 -9.10 -21.80 -6.26
C GLY A 152 -7.72 -22.26 -5.80
N ARG A 153 -7.45 -22.26 -4.48
CA ARG A 153 -6.19 -22.77 -3.92
C ARG A 153 -5.99 -24.26 -4.18
N ILE A 154 -7.06 -25.03 -4.26
CA ILE A 154 -7.01 -26.47 -4.53
C ILE A 154 -6.82 -26.69 -6.03
N VAL A 155 -7.71 -26.12 -6.85
CA VAL A 155 -7.74 -26.36 -8.30
C VAL A 155 -6.49 -25.82 -8.99
N LEU A 156 -6.10 -24.57 -8.70
CA LEU A 156 -4.93 -23.97 -9.37
C LEU A 156 -3.59 -24.49 -8.82
N ASN A 157 -3.58 -25.24 -7.72
CA ASN A 157 -2.40 -25.99 -7.30
C ASN A 157 -2.13 -27.20 -8.21
N GLU A 158 -3.17 -27.79 -8.83
CA GLU A 158 -2.97 -28.78 -9.88
C GLU A 158 -2.35 -28.13 -11.13
N LEU A 159 -2.84 -26.96 -11.52
CA LEU A 159 -2.28 -26.20 -12.64
C LEU A 159 -0.82 -25.83 -12.39
N ARG A 160 -0.48 -25.36 -11.17
CA ARG A 160 0.90 -25.17 -10.71
C ARG A 160 1.74 -26.42 -10.94
N SER A 161 1.25 -27.59 -10.53
CA SER A 161 1.98 -28.85 -10.67
C SER A 161 2.27 -29.21 -12.13
N LYS A 162 1.35 -28.88 -13.05
CA LYS A 162 1.56 -29.06 -14.49
C LYS A 162 2.53 -28.03 -15.07
N PHE A 163 2.41 -26.76 -14.68
CA PHE A 163 3.29 -25.69 -15.14
C PHE A 163 4.74 -25.91 -14.70
N LEU A 164 4.97 -26.43 -13.49
CA LEU A 164 6.32 -26.80 -13.05
C LEU A 164 6.99 -27.87 -13.93
N LYS A 165 6.21 -28.72 -14.61
CA LYS A 165 6.75 -29.69 -15.59
C LYS A 165 7.11 -29.03 -16.92
N ILE A 166 6.41 -27.95 -17.30
CA ILE A 166 6.70 -27.16 -18.50
C ILE A 166 7.91 -26.24 -18.25
N LEU A 167 8.02 -25.67 -17.05
CA LEU A 167 9.10 -24.77 -16.65
C LEU A 167 10.35 -25.56 -16.22
N ASP A 168 10.92 -26.31 -17.15
CA ASP A 168 12.25 -26.88 -16.95
C ASP A 168 13.34 -25.79 -16.90
N VAL A 169 14.58 -26.21 -16.65
CA VAL A 169 15.72 -25.30 -16.48
C VAL A 169 15.97 -24.47 -17.74
N ASP A 170 15.81 -25.06 -18.92
CA ASP A 170 16.10 -24.42 -20.20
C ASP A 170 15.04 -23.38 -20.54
N VAL A 171 13.76 -23.72 -20.36
CA VAL A 171 12.63 -22.80 -20.54
C VAL A 171 12.75 -21.60 -19.59
N VAL A 172 13.09 -21.84 -18.32
CA VAL A 172 13.26 -20.76 -17.33
C VAL A 172 14.44 -19.85 -17.67
N ASN A 173 15.59 -20.43 -18.02
CA ASN A 173 16.77 -19.64 -18.39
C ASN A 173 16.52 -18.82 -19.66
N ALA A 174 15.83 -19.39 -20.66
CA ALA A 174 15.45 -18.68 -21.87
C ALA A 174 14.49 -17.52 -21.58
N ALA A 175 13.48 -17.73 -20.73
CA ALA A 175 12.52 -16.69 -20.35
C ALA A 175 13.19 -15.56 -19.57
N LEU A 176 13.97 -15.87 -18.53
CA LEU A 176 14.67 -14.86 -17.73
C LEU A 176 15.77 -14.15 -18.53
N GLY A 177 16.42 -14.83 -19.48
CA GLY A 177 17.42 -14.23 -20.38
C GLY A 177 16.84 -13.19 -21.34
N ARG A 178 15.51 -13.16 -21.54
CA ARG A 178 14.83 -12.12 -22.33
C ARG A 178 14.50 -10.87 -21.51
N LEU A 179 14.59 -10.90 -20.19
CA LEU A 179 14.41 -9.70 -19.37
C LEU A 179 15.51 -8.68 -19.69
N GLY A 180 15.14 -7.40 -19.81
CA GLY A 180 15.99 -6.33 -20.31
C GLY A 180 16.09 -6.21 -21.84
N SER A 181 15.51 -7.15 -22.61
CA SER A 181 15.55 -7.12 -24.09
C SER A 181 14.37 -6.36 -24.71
N ASN A 182 14.53 -5.95 -25.97
CA ASN A 182 13.44 -5.35 -26.77
C ASN A 182 12.51 -6.46 -27.27
N GLY A 183 11.52 -6.85 -26.47
CA GLY A 183 10.53 -7.87 -26.81
C GLY A 183 9.27 -7.76 -25.95
N SER A 184 8.23 -8.52 -26.34
CA SER A 184 6.93 -8.54 -25.65
C SER A 184 6.48 -9.91 -25.16
N SER A 185 7.32 -10.94 -25.36
CA SER A 185 7.02 -12.35 -25.05
C SER A 185 8.24 -13.02 -24.43
N LEU A 186 8.04 -13.72 -23.32
CA LEU A 186 9.10 -14.43 -22.59
C LEU A 186 9.20 -15.90 -23.03
N PHE A 187 8.07 -16.52 -23.40
CA PHE A 187 8.01 -17.94 -23.72
C PHE A 187 7.91 -18.19 -25.23
N SER A 188 8.18 -19.42 -25.66
CA SER A 188 7.96 -19.82 -27.06
C SER A 188 6.48 -20.12 -27.32
N ALA A 189 6.06 -20.06 -28.58
CA ALA A 189 4.68 -20.39 -28.96
C ALA A 189 4.29 -21.84 -28.55
N GLU A 190 5.25 -22.77 -28.60
CA GLU A 190 5.06 -24.16 -28.18
C GLU A 190 4.82 -24.28 -26.66
N VAL A 191 5.63 -23.58 -25.86
CA VAL A 191 5.45 -23.52 -24.40
C VAL A 191 4.08 -22.93 -24.04
N LEU A 192 3.69 -21.84 -24.71
CA LEU A 192 2.37 -21.21 -24.49
C LEU A 192 1.22 -22.11 -24.91
N LYS A 193 1.35 -22.87 -26.00
CA LYS A 193 0.34 -23.85 -26.43
C LYS A 193 0.17 -24.96 -25.38
N SER A 194 1.26 -25.50 -24.86
CA SER A 194 1.24 -26.50 -23.79
C SER A 194 0.63 -25.95 -22.50
N ALA A 195 0.95 -24.70 -22.13
CA ALA A 195 0.37 -24.05 -20.95
C ALA A 195 -1.15 -23.86 -21.10
N ARG A 196 -1.64 -23.42 -22.27
CA ARG A 196 -3.08 -23.27 -22.55
C ARG A 196 -3.81 -24.61 -22.50
N SER A 197 -3.21 -25.69 -23.01
CA SER A 197 -3.78 -27.03 -22.90
C SER A 197 -3.91 -27.47 -21.44
N CYS A 198 -2.91 -27.19 -20.60
CA CYS A 198 -2.98 -27.49 -19.16
C CYS A 198 -4.06 -26.65 -18.45
N ILE A 199 -4.26 -25.39 -18.85
CA ILE A 199 -5.34 -24.55 -18.31
C ILE A 199 -6.69 -25.18 -18.64
N LEU A 200 -6.94 -25.57 -19.90
CA LEU A 200 -8.21 -26.18 -20.28
C LEU A 200 -8.46 -27.53 -19.61
N GLU A 201 -7.40 -28.33 -19.43
CA GLU A 201 -7.49 -29.62 -18.73
C GLU A 201 -7.92 -29.44 -17.27
N VAL A 202 -7.33 -28.47 -16.56
CA VAL A 202 -7.56 -28.26 -15.12
C VAL A 202 -8.81 -27.42 -14.86
N CYS A 203 -9.02 -26.34 -15.63
CA CYS A 203 -10.12 -25.39 -15.40
C CYS A 203 -11.38 -25.72 -16.22
N GLY A 204 -11.30 -26.73 -17.10
CA GLY A 204 -12.34 -27.09 -18.04
C GLY A 204 -12.46 -26.12 -19.23
N GLY A 205 -13.03 -26.59 -20.33
CA GLY A 205 -13.28 -25.81 -21.55
C GLY A 205 -12.87 -26.57 -22.81
N ASP A 206 -13.27 -26.03 -23.96
CA ASP A 206 -13.01 -26.65 -25.26
C ASP A 206 -11.73 -26.10 -25.90
N ALA A 207 -11.08 -26.90 -26.76
CA ALA A 207 -9.84 -26.51 -27.44
C ALA A 207 -9.96 -25.19 -28.24
N GLU A 208 -11.14 -24.90 -28.78
CA GLU A 208 -11.43 -23.65 -29.50
C GLU A 208 -11.33 -22.40 -28.60
N GLU A 209 -11.48 -22.56 -27.28
CA GLU A 209 -11.37 -21.46 -26.32
C GLU A 209 -9.93 -21.06 -26.02
N ALA A 210 -8.96 -21.96 -26.25
CA ALA A 210 -7.55 -21.70 -25.97
C ALA A 210 -7.03 -20.48 -26.74
N ASP A 211 -7.45 -20.36 -28.01
CA ASP A 211 -7.01 -19.34 -28.94
C ASP A 211 -8.03 -18.23 -29.22
N TRP A 212 -9.19 -18.28 -28.56
CA TRP A 212 -10.19 -17.23 -28.70
C TRP A 212 -9.73 -15.93 -28.05
N THR A 213 -9.80 -14.85 -28.82
CA THR A 213 -9.65 -13.47 -28.34
C THR A 213 -10.80 -12.61 -28.85
N MET A 214 -11.09 -11.52 -28.15
CA MET A 214 -11.93 -10.47 -28.72
C MET A 214 -11.18 -9.81 -29.88
N GLU A 215 -11.91 -9.31 -30.89
CA GLU A 215 -11.30 -8.64 -32.04
C GLU A 215 -10.35 -7.52 -31.56
N LYS A 216 -9.09 -7.54 -32.03
CA LYS A 216 -8.04 -6.56 -31.70
C LYS A 216 -7.73 -6.43 -30.19
N SER A 217 -8.07 -7.41 -29.35
CA SER A 217 -7.50 -7.55 -28.00
C SER A 217 -6.60 -8.78 -27.96
N PRO A 218 -5.40 -8.71 -27.37
CA PRO A 218 -4.55 -9.88 -27.20
C PRO A 218 -5.01 -10.79 -26.05
N LEU A 219 -5.89 -10.31 -25.17
CA LEU A 219 -6.36 -11.05 -24.01
C LEU A 219 -7.27 -12.21 -24.42
N ARG A 220 -7.02 -13.38 -23.84
CA ARG A 220 -7.79 -14.61 -24.09
C ARG A 220 -8.95 -14.68 -23.12
N GLY A 221 -9.95 -13.82 -23.34
CA GLY A 221 -11.07 -13.62 -22.41
C GLY A 221 -11.80 -14.90 -22.01
N LYS A 222 -11.99 -15.86 -22.93
CA LYS A 222 -12.58 -17.17 -22.60
C LYS A 222 -11.69 -18.00 -21.69
N LEU A 223 -10.38 -18.01 -21.91
CA LEU A 223 -9.44 -18.71 -21.04
C LEU A 223 -9.37 -18.05 -19.65
N ILE A 224 -9.35 -16.72 -19.59
CA ILE A 224 -9.45 -15.95 -18.35
C ILE A 224 -10.74 -16.29 -17.60
N LYS A 225 -11.87 -16.39 -18.30
CA LYS A 225 -13.15 -16.84 -17.74
C LYS A 225 -13.05 -18.22 -17.08
N ARG A 226 -12.37 -19.18 -17.72
CA ARG A 226 -12.20 -20.53 -17.17
C ARG A 226 -11.37 -20.52 -15.89
N VAL A 227 -10.24 -19.82 -15.89
CA VAL A 227 -9.40 -19.70 -14.69
C VAL A 227 -10.14 -18.97 -13.57
N ALA A 228 -10.90 -17.91 -13.88
CA ALA A 228 -11.67 -17.16 -12.89
C ALA A 228 -12.78 -18.01 -12.26
N ALA A 229 -13.49 -18.78 -13.09
CA ALA A 229 -14.52 -19.70 -12.64
C ALA A 229 -13.95 -20.82 -11.76
N ALA A 230 -12.81 -21.42 -12.18
CA ALA A 230 -12.11 -22.43 -11.39
C ALA A 230 -11.57 -21.89 -10.06
N ALA A 231 -11.24 -20.59 -10.01
CA ALA A 231 -10.83 -19.91 -8.80
C ALA A 231 -12.00 -19.48 -7.89
N GLU A 232 -13.25 -19.60 -8.37
CA GLU A 232 -14.44 -19.02 -7.74
C GLU A 232 -14.29 -17.51 -7.44
N ASP A 233 -13.66 -16.79 -8.38
CA ASP A 233 -13.36 -15.37 -8.21
C ASP A 233 -14.65 -14.51 -8.17
N TRP A 234 -14.65 -13.47 -7.33
CA TRP A 234 -15.81 -12.61 -7.12
C TRP A 234 -16.04 -11.64 -8.29
N ASP A 235 -14.99 -11.31 -9.07
CA ASP A 235 -15.08 -10.31 -10.14
C ASP A 235 -15.65 -10.89 -11.44
N LYS A 236 -16.99 -11.05 -11.46
CA LYS A 236 -17.72 -11.58 -12.62
C LYS A 236 -17.83 -10.57 -13.76
N GLU A 237 -17.71 -9.28 -13.46
CA GLU A 237 -17.84 -8.21 -14.46
C GLU A 237 -16.61 -8.12 -15.36
N VAL A 238 -15.39 -8.22 -14.81
CA VAL A 238 -14.17 -8.28 -15.64
C VAL A 238 -14.26 -9.39 -16.68
N VAL A 239 -14.71 -10.57 -16.28
CA VAL A 239 -14.87 -11.71 -17.18
C VAL A 239 -15.86 -11.41 -18.32
N ARG A 240 -16.97 -10.73 -18.02
CA ARG A 240 -17.96 -10.30 -19.00
C ARG A 240 -17.38 -9.27 -19.98
N TRP A 241 -16.62 -8.29 -19.49
CA TRP A 241 -15.96 -7.28 -20.33
C TRP A 241 -15.02 -7.94 -21.33
N LEU A 242 -14.20 -8.88 -20.87
CA LEU A 242 -13.18 -9.55 -21.68
C LEU A 242 -13.75 -10.60 -22.66
N THR A 243 -15.02 -11.02 -22.50
CA THR A 243 -15.66 -12.05 -23.33
C THR A 243 -16.67 -11.53 -24.35
N GLY A 244 -16.87 -10.20 -24.43
CA GLY A 244 -17.63 -9.60 -25.53
C GLY A 244 -18.30 -8.26 -25.21
N ALA A 245 -18.55 -7.97 -23.93
CA ALA A 245 -19.29 -6.76 -23.56
C ALA A 245 -18.45 -5.47 -23.72
N GLY A 246 -17.12 -5.57 -23.61
CA GLY A 246 -16.28 -4.40 -23.40
C GLY A 246 -16.46 -3.81 -22.00
N ALA A 247 -15.52 -2.96 -21.59
CA ALA A 247 -15.53 -2.32 -20.29
C ALA A 247 -16.32 -1.00 -20.32
N PRO A 248 -17.13 -0.74 -19.27
CA PRO A 248 -17.82 0.53 -19.12
C PRO A 248 -16.85 1.68 -18.80
N LEU A 249 -17.27 2.91 -19.11
CA LEU A 249 -16.57 4.12 -18.67
C LEU A 249 -17.25 4.76 -17.45
N GLY A 250 -18.41 4.26 -17.02
CA GLY A 250 -19.16 4.89 -15.92
C GLY A 250 -19.96 6.10 -16.38
N ILE A 251 -20.25 6.22 -17.68
CA ILE A 251 -21.04 7.33 -18.25
C ILE A 251 -22.40 6.78 -18.71
N ASN A 252 -22.42 6.00 -19.79
CA ASN A 252 -23.65 5.36 -20.27
C ASN A 252 -23.92 4.04 -19.54
N LEU A 253 -22.86 3.33 -19.16
CA LEU A 253 -22.93 2.08 -18.42
C LEU A 253 -22.23 2.24 -17.07
N PRO A 254 -22.84 1.78 -15.96
CA PRO A 254 -22.18 1.82 -14.66
C PRO A 254 -20.99 0.84 -14.62
N ILE A 255 -19.93 1.24 -13.91
CA ILE A 255 -18.86 0.30 -13.51
C ILE A 255 -19.39 -0.47 -12.30
N VAL A 256 -20.09 -1.58 -12.56
CA VAL A 256 -20.78 -2.37 -11.52
C VAL A 256 -19.81 -2.91 -10.48
N THR A 257 -20.02 -2.59 -9.20
CA THR A 257 -19.17 -3.03 -8.09
C THR A 257 -19.32 -4.54 -7.81
N CYS A 258 -18.24 -5.21 -7.40
CA CYS A 258 -18.25 -6.65 -7.08
C CYS A 258 -17.51 -6.94 -5.76
N ASP A 259 -17.52 -6.00 -4.82
CA ASP A 259 -16.80 -6.06 -3.54
C ASP A 259 -15.30 -6.37 -3.70
N ILE A 260 -14.72 -5.89 -4.80
CA ILE A 260 -13.29 -6.07 -5.10
C ILE A 260 -12.47 -4.99 -4.41
N PHE A 261 -12.99 -3.77 -4.42
CA PHE A 261 -12.34 -2.60 -3.82
C PHE A 261 -13.34 -1.88 -2.91
N PRO A 262 -12.88 -1.17 -1.89
CA PRO A 262 -13.74 -0.38 -1.02
C PRO A 262 -14.48 0.71 -1.80
N PRO A 263 -15.67 1.13 -1.32
CA PRO A 263 -16.40 2.22 -1.93
C PRO A 263 -15.60 3.53 -1.82
N ASN A 264 -15.72 4.36 -2.84
CA ASN A 264 -15.16 5.70 -2.80
C ASN A 264 -15.94 6.57 -1.80
N ARG A 265 -15.34 6.91 -0.65
CA ARG A 265 -15.99 7.60 0.48
C ARG A 265 -16.06 9.13 0.32
N GLU A 266 -15.58 9.71 -0.78
CA GLU A 266 -15.74 11.14 -1.02
C GLU A 266 -17.24 11.49 -1.18
N PRO A 267 -17.76 12.48 -0.42
CA PRO A 267 -19.18 12.81 -0.47
C PRO A 267 -19.59 13.26 -1.87
N VAL A 268 -20.51 12.51 -2.47
CA VAL A 268 -21.16 12.77 -3.77
C VAL A 268 -21.91 14.11 -3.78
N GLU A 269 -22.14 14.72 -2.61
CA GLU A 269 -22.96 15.93 -2.43
C GLU A 269 -22.39 17.19 -3.12
N GLY A 270 -21.09 17.25 -3.40
CA GLY A 270 -20.49 18.37 -4.16
C GLY A 270 -20.59 18.26 -5.68
N HIS A 271 -20.99 17.10 -6.21
CA HIS A 271 -21.07 16.86 -7.66
C HIS A 271 -22.45 17.17 -8.24
N ARG A 272 -23.52 17.06 -7.45
CA ARG A 272 -24.91 17.33 -7.90
C ARG A 272 -25.16 18.80 -8.29
N GLU A 273 -24.42 19.75 -7.74
CA GLU A 273 -24.61 21.18 -8.07
C GLU A 273 -23.79 21.65 -9.28
N ARG A 274 -22.78 20.89 -9.72
CA ARG A 274 -22.05 21.17 -10.97
C ARG A 274 -22.62 20.46 -12.20
N GLU A 275 -23.49 19.47 -11.99
CA GLU A 275 -24.23 18.74 -13.04
C GLU A 275 -25.14 19.65 -13.88
N THR A 276 -25.45 20.87 -13.42
CA THR A 276 -26.36 21.79 -14.11
C THR A 276 -25.70 22.97 -14.84
N GLU A 277 -24.38 23.20 -14.72
CA GLU A 277 -23.73 24.38 -15.33
C GLU A 277 -22.57 24.07 -16.30
N ASN A 278 -21.90 22.92 -16.19
CA ASN A 278 -20.88 22.52 -17.18
C ASN A 278 -21.55 21.77 -18.33
N SER A 279 -22.04 22.53 -19.31
CA SER A 279 -22.49 21.98 -20.60
C SER A 279 -21.40 21.06 -21.17
N VAL A 280 -21.70 19.76 -21.30
CA VAL A 280 -20.93 18.84 -22.15
C VAL A 280 -20.81 19.53 -23.51
N ARG A 281 -19.62 20.02 -23.83
CA ARG A 281 -19.38 20.66 -25.13
C ARG A 281 -19.38 19.52 -26.14
N LEU A 282 -20.51 19.31 -26.81
CA LEU A 282 -20.56 18.61 -28.09
C LEU A 282 -19.66 19.38 -29.05
N ALA A 283 -18.36 19.10 -28.98
CA ALA A 283 -17.38 19.72 -29.85
C ALA A 283 -17.59 19.13 -31.24
N VAL A 284 -18.47 19.76 -32.02
CA VAL A 284 -18.35 19.67 -33.48
C VAL A 284 -17.05 20.42 -33.81
N PRO A 285 -16.08 19.81 -34.51
CA PRO A 285 -14.89 20.53 -34.95
C PRO A 285 -15.32 21.67 -35.88
N GLY A 286 -15.52 22.86 -35.32
CA GLY A 286 -15.62 24.11 -36.06
C GLY A 286 -14.22 24.70 -36.30
N GLU A 287 -14.16 25.88 -36.91
CA GLU A 287 -12.90 26.58 -37.18
C GLU A 287 -12.08 26.92 -35.91
N ASP A 288 -12.73 26.94 -34.74
CA ASP A 288 -12.12 27.29 -33.45
C ASP A 288 -11.62 26.08 -32.64
N PHE A 289 -11.83 24.84 -33.09
CA PHE A 289 -11.29 23.67 -32.37
C PHE A 289 -9.77 23.59 -32.56
N ARG A 290 -9.02 23.63 -31.46
CA ARG A 290 -7.57 23.40 -31.45
C ARG A 290 -7.20 22.49 -30.30
N ASN A 291 -6.29 21.53 -30.57
CA ASN A 291 -5.67 20.75 -29.52
C ASN A 291 -4.69 21.61 -28.71
N TYR A 292 -4.10 21.00 -27.68
CA TYR A 292 -3.09 21.69 -26.89
C TYR A 292 -1.85 22.02 -27.75
N PRO A 293 -1.17 23.15 -27.48
CA PRO A 293 0.03 23.56 -28.22
C PRO A 293 1.08 22.45 -28.33
N SER A 294 1.24 21.65 -27.27
CA SER A 294 2.15 20.50 -27.26
C SER A 294 1.93 19.51 -28.44
N ALA A 295 0.69 19.29 -28.87
CA ALA A 295 0.35 18.42 -29.99
C ALA A 295 0.33 19.16 -31.34
N GLU A 296 -0.20 20.39 -31.36
CA GLU A 296 -0.32 21.20 -32.58
C GLU A 296 1.04 21.70 -33.10
N GLU A 297 1.96 22.07 -32.20
CA GLU A 297 3.31 22.53 -32.56
C GLU A 297 4.25 21.37 -32.93
N ASN A 298 3.86 20.12 -32.65
CA ASN A 298 4.63 18.91 -32.97
C ASN A 298 3.84 17.93 -33.88
N PRO A 299 3.32 18.38 -35.03
CA PRO A 299 2.32 17.62 -35.79
C PRO A 299 2.86 16.30 -36.34
N VAL A 300 4.14 16.25 -36.72
CA VAL A 300 4.79 15.03 -37.21
C VAL A 300 4.86 13.97 -36.12
N ALA A 301 5.24 14.36 -34.90
CA ALA A 301 5.32 13.44 -33.77
C ALA A 301 3.93 12.93 -33.36
N THR A 302 2.93 13.82 -33.33
CA THR A 302 1.53 13.47 -33.03
C THR A 302 0.97 12.47 -34.03
N LYS A 303 1.13 12.71 -35.34
CA LYS A 303 0.71 11.77 -36.40
C LYS A 303 1.37 10.41 -36.26
N ARG A 304 2.70 10.37 -36.08
CA ARG A 304 3.46 9.13 -35.90
C ARG A 304 2.93 8.31 -34.72
N LEU A 305 2.58 8.97 -33.60
CA LEU A 305 2.01 8.30 -32.43
C LEU A 305 0.63 7.71 -32.73
N PHE A 306 -0.27 8.48 -33.35
CA PHE A 306 -1.59 7.96 -33.74
C PHE A 306 -1.50 6.81 -34.74
N GLU A 307 -0.59 6.88 -35.71
CA GLU A 307 -0.34 5.78 -36.65
C GLU A 307 0.15 4.52 -35.91
N ALA A 308 1.02 4.67 -34.91
CA ALA A 308 1.44 3.55 -34.07
C ALA A 308 0.28 2.94 -33.27
N GLU A 309 -0.63 3.77 -32.74
CA GLU A 309 -1.86 3.33 -32.06
C GLU A 309 -2.79 2.55 -33.00
N ARG A 310 -2.98 3.06 -34.23
CA ARG A 310 -3.78 2.40 -35.26
C ARG A 310 -3.18 1.07 -35.70
N ASN A 311 -1.87 1.04 -35.95
CA ASN A 311 -1.15 -0.18 -36.34
C ASN A 311 -1.19 -1.25 -35.23
N SER A 312 -1.28 -0.82 -33.97
CA SER A 312 -1.47 -1.70 -32.82
C SER A 312 -2.93 -2.15 -32.62
N GLY A 313 -3.87 -1.65 -33.43
CA GLY A 313 -5.29 -2.01 -33.37
C GLY A 313 -6.06 -1.36 -32.23
N PHE A 314 -5.55 -0.27 -31.64
CA PHE A 314 -6.20 0.44 -30.52
C PHE A 314 -7.21 1.49 -30.97
N CYS A 315 -7.06 2.03 -32.18
CA CYS A 315 -7.96 3.05 -32.72
C CYS A 315 -8.20 2.90 -34.23
N ARG A 316 -9.24 3.60 -34.71
CA ARG A 316 -9.67 3.65 -36.10
C ARG A 316 -9.83 5.10 -36.56
N PHE A 317 -9.52 5.35 -37.84
CA PHE A 317 -9.52 6.68 -38.41
C PHE A 317 -10.72 6.89 -39.33
N PHE A 318 -11.35 8.05 -39.22
CA PHE A 318 -12.47 8.49 -40.02
C PHE A 318 -12.20 9.89 -40.57
N HIS A 319 -12.41 10.07 -41.88
CA HIS A 319 -12.11 11.34 -42.57
C HIS A 319 -13.33 12.23 -42.75
N SER A 320 -14.49 11.81 -42.24
CA SER A 320 -15.70 12.62 -42.26
C SER A 320 -16.55 12.37 -41.02
N HIS A 321 -17.21 13.43 -40.56
CA HIS A 321 -18.16 13.36 -39.46
C HIS A 321 -19.29 12.35 -39.76
N ALA A 322 -19.75 12.28 -41.01
CA ALA A 322 -20.79 11.35 -41.44
C ALA A 322 -20.36 9.88 -41.30
N ALA A 323 -19.11 9.55 -41.67
CA ALA A 323 -18.60 8.18 -41.56
C ALA A 323 -18.45 7.76 -40.09
N LEU A 324 -17.93 8.64 -39.23
CA LEU A 324 -17.85 8.35 -37.79
C LEU A 324 -19.24 8.22 -37.16
N LYS A 325 -20.18 9.09 -37.53
CA LYS A 325 -21.56 9.02 -37.05
C LYS A 325 -22.24 7.70 -37.48
N GLN A 326 -21.96 7.22 -38.69
CA GLN A 326 -22.45 5.93 -39.16
C GLN A 326 -21.86 4.76 -38.33
N GLU A 327 -20.56 4.80 -38.05
CA GLU A 327 -19.90 3.82 -37.17
C GLU A 327 -20.53 3.79 -35.78
N LEU A 328 -20.82 4.96 -35.22
CA LEU A 328 -21.48 5.12 -33.92
C LEU A 328 -23.01 5.00 -34.01
N ARG A 329 -23.54 4.39 -35.07
CA ARG A 329 -24.98 4.10 -35.26
C ARG A 329 -25.91 5.31 -35.15
N GLY A 330 -25.40 6.50 -35.45
CA GLY A 330 -26.15 7.74 -35.41
C GLY A 330 -26.05 8.50 -34.08
N GLU A 331 -25.42 7.93 -33.06
CA GLU A 331 -25.28 8.56 -31.74
C GLU A 331 -24.43 9.84 -31.82
N PRO A 332 -24.77 10.88 -31.03
CA PRO A 332 -23.90 12.03 -30.84
C PRO A 332 -22.64 11.60 -30.07
N PHE A 333 -21.51 12.24 -30.38
CA PHE A 333 -20.23 11.93 -29.77
C PHE A 333 -19.50 13.18 -29.30
N VAL A 334 -18.58 13.01 -28.35
CA VAL A 334 -17.76 14.08 -27.77
C VAL A 334 -16.32 13.92 -28.23
N ILE A 335 -15.69 15.04 -28.58
CA ILE A 335 -14.30 15.07 -29.02
C ILE A 335 -13.42 15.58 -27.88
N SER A 336 -12.54 14.70 -27.42
CA SER A 336 -11.53 15.04 -26.42
C SER A 336 -10.28 15.62 -27.08
N LYS A 337 -9.66 16.59 -26.40
CA LYS A 337 -8.43 17.23 -26.90
C LYS A 337 -7.21 16.34 -26.71
N VAL A 338 -6.20 16.58 -27.54
CA VAL A 338 -4.96 15.82 -27.56
C VAL A 338 -3.81 16.68 -27.02
N ALA A 339 -2.96 16.08 -26.19
CA ALA A 339 -1.72 16.68 -25.72
C ALA A 339 -0.55 15.69 -25.89
N LEU A 340 0.66 16.23 -25.98
CA LEU A 340 1.89 15.46 -25.89
C LEU A 340 2.60 15.75 -24.57
N ALA A 341 2.89 14.71 -23.81
CA ALA A 341 3.79 14.79 -22.67
C ALA A 341 5.20 14.33 -23.08
N GLU A 342 6.21 15.15 -22.84
CA GLU A 342 7.60 14.78 -23.06
C GLU A 342 7.98 13.62 -22.12
N LYS A 343 8.63 12.60 -22.68
CA LYS A 343 9.27 11.51 -21.94
C LYS A 343 10.76 11.79 -21.87
N ASP A 344 11.39 11.36 -20.79
CA ASP A 344 12.84 11.44 -20.64
C ASP A 344 13.56 10.67 -21.78
N GLY A 345 14.65 11.28 -22.28
CA GLY A 345 15.50 10.73 -23.32
C GLY A 345 15.05 11.00 -24.76
N VAL A 346 15.86 10.50 -25.69
CA VAL A 346 15.63 10.63 -27.14
C VAL A 346 15.32 9.28 -27.78
N ASP A 347 14.54 9.27 -28.87
CA ASP A 347 14.35 8.08 -29.69
C ASP A 347 15.66 7.68 -30.40
N ALA A 348 15.65 6.53 -31.09
CA ALA A 348 16.84 6.03 -31.78
C ALA A 348 17.38 7.00 -32.86
N SER A 349 16.56 7.97 -33.27
CA SER A 349 16.90 9.00 -34.25
C SER A 349 17.31 10.33 -33.61
N GLY A 350 17.47 10.39 -32.28
CA GLY A 350 17.87 11.59 -31.56
C GLY A 350 16.74 12.59 -31.26
N ASN A 351 15.48 12.26 -31.58
CA ASN A 351 14.35 13.15 -31.34
C ASN A 351 13.77 12.96 -29.93
N LYS A 352 13.17 14.00 -29.37
CA LYS A 352 12.44 13.92 -28.09
C LYS A 352 11.38 12.81 -28.15
N ARG A 353 11.27 12.03 -27.07
CA ARG A 353 10.20 11.04 -26.93
C ARG A 353 8.95 11.71 -26.38
N PHE A 354 7.80 11.37 -26.91
CA PHE A 354 6.51 11.87 -26.44
C PHE A 354 5.57 10.73 -26.01
N ARG A 355 4.65 11.03 -25.10
CA ARG A 355 3.48 10.24 -24.77
C ARG A 355 2.25 11.00 -25.27
N LEU A 356 1.42 10.32 -26.04
CA LEU A 356 0.12 10.80 -26.44
C LEU A 356 -0.84 10.76 -25.24
N ILE A 357 -1.53 11.87 -24.98
CA ILE A 357 -2.55 12.00 -23.95
C ILE A 357 -3.84 12.48 -24.62
N VAL A 358 -4.94 11.78 -24.35
CA VAL A 358 -6.28 12.23 -24.71
C VAL A 358 -6.95 12.73 -23.45
N ASP A 359 -7.18 14.04 -23.39
CA ASP A 359 -7.67 14.72 -22.21
C ASP A 359 -9.20 14.70 -22.17
N GLY A 360 -9.74 13.80 -21.35
CA GLY A 360 -11.17 13.69 -21.06
C GLY A 360 -11.68 14.74 -20.07
N SER A 361 -10.82 15.59 -19.49
CA SER A 361 -11.22 16.56 -18.47
C SER A 361 -11.83 17.80 -19.10
N GLU A 362 -11.14 18.40 -20.09
CA GLU A 362 -11.64 19.62 -20.76
C GLU A 362 -12.92 19.36 -21.57
N SER A 363 -13.11 18.12 -22.05
CA SER A 363 -14.32 17.70 -22.77
C SER A 363 -15.49 17.30 -21.85
N GLY A 364 -15.30 17.32 -20.53
CA GLY A 364 -16.31 16.93 -19.54
C GLY A 364 -16.51 15.42 -19.37
N VAL A 365 -15.80 14.58 -20.14
CA VAL A 365 -15.88 13.11 -20.06
C VAL A 365 -15.54 12.60 -18.65
N ASN A 366 -14.46 13.13 -18.05
CA ASN A 366 -14.03 12.76 -16.71
C ASN A 366 -14.99 13.23 -15.60
N GLU A 367 -15.74 14.30 -15.87
CA GLU A 367 -16.71 14.88 -14.94
C GLU A 367 -17.99 14.04 -14.91
N LEU A 368 -18.40 13.50 -16.07
CA LEU A 368 -19.51 12.55 -16.19
C LEU A 368 -19.17 11.14 -15.69
N THR A 369 -17.89 10.79 -15.67
CA THR A 369 -17.42 9.45 -15.30
C THR A 369 -17.63 9.17 -13.81
N ARG A 370 -18.44 8.15 -13.51
CA ARG A 370 -18.68 7.63 -12.16
C ARG A 370 -17.76 6.44 -11.85
N THR A 371 -17.05 6.53 -10.73
CA THR A 371 -16.14 5.50 -10.22
C THR A 371 -16.44 5.28 -8.74
N ASP A 372 -17.25 4.28 -8.46
CA ASP A 372 -17.81 4.02 -7.12
C ASP A 372 -16.85 3.21 -6.22
N GLU A 373 -15.76 2.69 -6.78
CA GLU A 373 -14.74 1.89 -6.09
C GLU A 373 -13.38 2.64 -6.03
N LEU A 374 -12.66 2.50 -4.91
CA LEU A 374 -11.33 3.08 -4.69
C LEU A 374 -10.24 1.99 -4.66
N GLN A 375 -9.29 2.08 -5.60
CA GLN A 375 -8.21 1.11 -5.70
C GLN A 375 -7.27 1.13 -4.51
N GLN A 376 -6.92 -0.06 -4.03
CA GLN A 376 -5.93 -0.26 -2.98
C GLN A 376 -4.60 -0.67 -3.60
N LEU A 377 -3.69 0.28 -3.77
CA LEU A 377 -2.36 0.03 -4.33
C LEU A 377 -1.38 -0.42 -3.24
N PRO A 378 -0.41 -1.29 -3.58
CA PRO A 378 0.60 -1.74 -2.64
C PRO A 378 1.57 -0.62 -2.25
N ARG A 379 1.99 -0.67 -0.99
CA ARG A 379 3.07 0.15 -0.42
C ARG A 379 4.36 -0.67 -0.38
N LEU A 380 5.52 -0.02 -0.33
CA LEU A 380 6.79 -0.73 -0.11
C LEU A 380 6.79 -1.56 1.18
N SER A 381 6.15 -1.06 2.24
CA SER A 381 6.02 -1.77 3.51
C SER A 381 5.31 -3.11 3.35
N ASP A 382 4.28 -3.18 2.49
CA ASP A 382 3.53 -4.42 2.27
C ASP A 382 4.46 -5.52 1.73
N VAL A 383 5.29 -5.19 0.73
CA VAL A 383 6.29 -6.13 0.16
C VAL A 383 7.35 -6.54 1.19
N ILE A 384 7.82 -5.59 2.01
CA ILE A 384 8.84 -5.83 3.03
C ILE A 384 8.31 -6.75 4.13
N ASP A 385 7.09 -6.49 4.62
CA ASP A 385 6.46 -7.26 5.67
C ASP A 385 6.10 -8.67 5.18
N ASP A 386 5.63 -8.79 3.93
CA ASP A 386 5.38 -10.07 3.28
C ASP A 386 6.68 -10.88 3.07
N TRP A 387 7.77 -10.23 2.66
CA TRP A 387 9.08 -10.88 2.56
C TRP A 387 9.56 -11.41 3.91
N LYS A 388 9.49 -10.60 4.98
CA LYS A 388 9.87 -11.03 6.34
C LYS A 388 9.06 -12.24 6.79
N SER A 389 7.74 -12.16 6.62
CA SER A 389 6.84 -13.26 6.96
C SER A 389 7.19 -14.56 6.23
N MET A 390 7.53 -14.49 4.93
CA MET A 390 7.95 -15.66 4.17
C MET A 390 9.30 -16.20 4.63
N ALA A 391 10.29 -15.32 4.82
CA ALA A 391 11.63 -15.70 5.23
C ALA A 391 11.65 -16.32 6.64
N GLU A 392 10.80 -15.86 7.56
CA GLU A 392 10.57 -16.47 8.87
C GLU A 392 9.95 -17.87 8.75
N CYS A 393 8.89 -18.02 7.93
CA CYS A 393 8.22 -19.31 7.75
C CYS A 393 9.12 -20.40 7.13
N GLN A 394 10.09 -19.99 6.31
CA GLN A 394 10.99 -20.89 5.59
C GLN A 394 12.30 -21.14 6.35
N GLU A 395 12.45 -20.63 7.58
CA GLU A 395 13.68 -20.73 8.40
C GLU A 395 14.94 -20.38 7.60
N VAL A 396 14.87 -19.34 6.75
CA VAL A 396 15.92 -19.05 5.78
C VAL A 396 17.23 -18.69 6.47
N THR A 397 18.28 -19.47 6.18
CA THR A 397 19.64 -19.25 6.71
C THR A 397 20.65 -18.79 5.66
N SER A 398 20.30 -18.79 4.36
CA SER A 398 21.17 -18.33 3.25
C SER A 398 20.37 -17.76 2.07
N ASN A 399 21.02 -17.35 0.99
CA ASN A 399 20.54 -16.41 -0.05
C ASN A 399 19.35 -16.96 -0.85
N ASN A 400 18.18 -17.01 -0.21
CA ASN A 400 17.01 -17.80 -0.61
C ASN A 400 15.87 -16.96 -1.20
N SER A 401 16.10 -15.67 -1.36
CA SER A 401 15.10 -14.73 -1.85
C SER A 401 15.42 -14.24 -3.27
N LEU A 402 14.38 -13.84 -4.00
CA LEU A 402 14.47 -13.28 -5.34
C LEU A 402 13.26 -12.36 -5.55
N PHE A 403 13.49 -11.22 -6.18
CA PHE A 403 12.43 -10.40 -6.74
C PHE A 403 12.40 -10.53 -8.25
N LEU A 404 11.19 -10.53 -8.80
CA LEU A 404 10.95 -10.35 -10.22
C LEU A 404 9.97 -9.21 -10.41
N VAL A 405 10.35 -8.22 -11.22
CA VAL A 405 9.53 -7.05 -11.55
C VAL A 405 9.31 -7.05 -13.06
N ILE A 406 8.07 -6.86 -13.49
CA ILE A 406 7.71 -6.78 -14.91
C ILE A 406 6.49 -5.89 -15.10
N ASP A 407 6.38 -5.24 -16.26
CA ASP A 407 5.32 -4.30 -16.59
C ASP A 407 4.43 -4.86 -17.70
N PHE A 408 3.10 -4.76 -17.56
CA PHE A 408 2.17 -5.13 -18.62
C PHE A 408 2.20 -4.09 -19.74
N GLN A 409 2.55 -4.52 -20.95
CA GLN A 409 2.69 -3.59 -22.07
C GLN A 409 1.33 -3.01 -22.47
N SER A 410 1.22 -1.68 -22.47
CA SER A 410 0.01 -0.96 -22.89
C SER A 410 -1.25 -1.39 -22.10
N ALA A 411 -1.07 -1.80 -20.85
CA ALA A 411 -2.08 -2.27 -19.89
C ALA A 411 -3.54 -1.83 -20.16
N PHE A 412 -3.82 -0.53 -20.06
CA PHE A 412 -5.19 -0.01 -20.22
C PHE A 412 -5.80 -0.40 -21.58
N LYS A 413 -5.02 -0.29 -22.65
CA LYS A 413 -5.49 -0.50 -24.02
C LYS A 413 -5.73 -1.97 -24.37
N LEU A 414 -5.36 -2.90 -23.49
CA LEU A 414 -5.66 -4.32 -23.64
C LEU A 414 -7.16 -4.61 -23.47
N VAL A 415 -7.88 -3.73 -22.76
CA VAL A 415 -9.31 -3.85 -22.48
C VAL A 415 -10.10 -3.01 -23.48
N LYS A 416 -11.03 -3.63 -24.19
CA LYS A 416 -11.93 -2.93 -25.12
C LYS A 416 -12.98 -2.13 -24.39
N THR A 417 -13.35 -0.99 -24.95
CA THR A 417 -14.45 -0.16 -24.44
C THR A 417 -15.78 -0.76 -24.89
N ALA A 418 -16.80 -0.72 -24.02
CA ALA A 418 -18.14 -1.15 -24.39
C ALA A 418 -18.68 -0.33 -25.57
N PRO A 419 -19.41 -0.94 -26.53
CA PRO A 419 -19.95 -0.24 -27.70
C PRO A 419 -20.76 1.02 -27.35
N GLU A 420 -21.52 0.97 -26.26
CA GLU A 420 -22.34 2.07 -25.74
C GLU A 420 -21.52 3.25 -25.23
N GLU A 421 -20.22 3.05 -24.94
CA GLU A 421 -19.31 4.05 -24.39
C GLU A 421 -18.35 4.62 -25.46
N LEU A 422 -18.35 4.05 -26.67
CA LEU A 422 -17.53 4.51 -27.81
C LEU A 422 -17.75 5.99 -28.19
N PRO A 423 -18.97 6.56 -28.10
CA PRO A 423 -19.17 7.99 -28.39
C PRO A 423 -18.35 8.95 -27.51
N TRP A 424 -17.83 8.49 -26.37
CA TRP A 424 -16.97 9.28 -25.48
C TRP A 424 -15.48 9.08 -25.75
N CYS A 425 -15.11 8.18 -26.67
CA CYS A 425 -13.73 7.77 -26.97
C CYS A 425 -13.17 8.41 -28.25
N VAL A 426 -13.71 9.55 -28.67
CA VAL A 426 -13.30 10.23 -29.92
C VAL A 426 -12.33 11.36 -29.63
N CYS A 427 -11.27 11.47 -30.44
CA CYS A 427 -10.46 12.68 -30.54
C CYS A 427 -10.31 13.11 -32.01
N PHE A 428 -9.80 14.33 -32.22
CA PHE A 428 -9.67 14.91 -33.55
C PHE A 428 -8.30 15.56 -33.72
N PHE A 429 -7.58 15.19 -34.78
CA PHE A 429 -6.28 15.76 -35.09
C PHE A 429 -6.08 15.82 -36.61
N ASP A 430 -5.64 16.98 -37.11
CA ASP A 430 -5.30 17.21 -38.53
C ASP A 430 -6.37 16.72 -39.52
N GLY A 431 -7.64 17.10 -39.30
CA GLY A 431 -8.74 16.73 -40.20
C GLY A 431 -9.25 15.29 -40.04
N VAL A 432 -8.66 14.49 -39.15
CA VAL A 432 -9.01 13.09 -38.95
C VAL A 432 -9.67 12.90 -37.59
N TYR A 433 -10.83 12.24 -37.59
CA TYR A 433 -11.48 11.73 -36.39
C TYR A 433 -10.87 10.38 -36.02
N ILE A 434 -10.51 10.23 -34.75
CA ILE A 434 -9.83 9.05 -34.24
C ILE A 434 -10.71 8.47 -33.14
N LEU A 435 -11.29 7.30 -33.42
CA LEU A 435 -12.11 6.56 -32.47
C LEU A 435 -11.25 5.48 -31.82
N TYR A 436 -11.13 5.50 -30.51
CA TYR A 436 -10.49 4.41 -29.78
C TYR A 436 -11.48 3.33 -29.42
N ASP A 437 -11.09 2.08 -29.67
CA ASP A 437 -11.88 0.90 -29.32
C ASP A 437 -11.49 0.35 -27.92
N SER A 438 -10.52 0.97 -27.25
CA SER A 438 -10.02 0.57 -25.93
C SER A 438 -9.94 1.74 -24.97
N ILE A 439 -9.93 1.43 -23.67
CA ILE A 439 -9.82 2.45 -22.62
C ILE A 439 -8.46 3.15 -22.71
N GLN A 440 -8.47 4.48 -22.57
CA GLN A 440 -7.31 5.32 -22.88
C GLN A 440 -6.66 5.92 -21.64
N PHE A 441 -5.40 6.32 -21.79
CA PHE A 441 -4.75 7.15 -20.76
C PHE A 441 -5.38 8.55 -20.75
N GLY A 442 -5.69 9.07 -19.56
CA GLY A 442 -6.33 10.38 -19.37
C GLY A 442 -7.80 10.31 -18.96
N PHE A 443 -8.42 9.12 -19.04
CA PHE A 443 -9.80 8.90 -18.62
C PHE A 443 -9.84 8.46 -17.15
N LYS A 444 -10.79 9.02 -16.38
CA LYS A 444 -10.96 8.74 -14.94
C LYS A 444 -11.27 7.27 -14.65
N ALA A 445 -12.00 6.59 -15.54
CA ALA A 445 -12.33 5.18 -15.40
C ALA A 445 -11.16 4.23 -15.67
N SER A 446 -10.17 4.63 -16.47
CA SER A 446 -9.12 3.72 -16.96
C SER A 446 -8.29 3.06 -15.87
N PRO A 447 -7.81 3.80 -14.83
CA PRO A 447 -7.16 3.17 -13.70
C PRO A 447 -8.05 2.11 -13.06
N LEU A 448 -9.31 2.45 -12.72
CA LEU A 448 -10.25 1.55 -12.03
C LEU A 448 -10.47 0.24 -12.81
N VAL A 449 -10.87 0.35 -14.08
CA VAL A 449 -11.15 -0.79 -14.96
C VAL A 449 -9.93 -1.69 -15.07
N TRP A 450 -8.75 -1.11 -15.36
CA TRP A 450 -7.54 -1.91 -15.45
C TRP A 450 -7.15 -2.53 -14.12
N GLY A 451 -7.27 -1.82 -13.00
CA GLY A 451 -6.91 -2.39 -11.71
C GLY A 451 -7.80 -3.55 -11.29
N ARG A 452 -9.06 -3.61 -11.75
CA ARG A 452 -9.89 -4.82 -11.59
C ARG A 452 -9.37 -5.99 -12.41
N VAL A 453 -9.00 -5.75 -13.68
CA VAL A 453 -8.36 -6.76 -14.54
C VAL A 453 -7.04 -7.25 -13.95
N SER A 454 -6.17 -6.32 -13.57
CA SER A 454 -4.86 -6.57 -12.96
C SER A 454 -4.99 -7.25 -11.60
N GLY A 455 -6.01 -6.90 -10.80
CA GLY A 455 -6.35 -7.57 -9.55
C GLY A 455 -6.73 -9.03 -9.77
N LEU A 456 -7.62 -9.31 -10.73
CA LEU A 456 -7.99 -10.67 -11.12
C LEU A 456 -6.76 -11.48 -11.56
N LEU A 457 -5.94 -10.92 -12.46
CA LEU A 457 -4.71 -11.56 -12.92
C LEU A 457 -3.74 -11.83 -11.76
N SER A 458 -3.60 -10.89 -10.82
CA SER A 458 -2.71 -11.02 -9.66
C SER A 458 -3.18 -12.13 -8.72
N ARG A 459 -4.50 -12.25 -8.46
CA ARG A 459 -5.08 -13.34 -7.65
C ARG A 459 -4.84 -14.70 -8.30
N MET A 460 -5.11 -14.85 -9.59
CA MET A 460 -4.82 -16.08 -10.34
C MET A 460 -3.33 -16.43 -10.33
N GLY A 461 -2.48 -15.43 -10.55
CA GLY A 461 -1.02 -15.57 -10.52
C GLY A 461 -0.54 -16.04 -9.15
N GLN A 462 -1.09 -15.48 -8.07
CA GLN A 462 -0.76 -15.87 -6.70
C GLN A 462 -1.16 -17.31 -6.40
N LEU A 463 -2.36 -17.72 -6.84
CA LEU A 463 -2.86 -19.08 -6.66
C LEU A 463 -1.98 -20.11 -7.38
N VAL A 464 -1.43 -19.78 -8.55
CA VAL A 464 -0.48 -20.65 -9.27
C VAL A 464 0.93 -20.58 -8.67
N LEU A 465 1.36 -19.41 -8.18
CA LEU A 465 2.69 -19.22 -7.58
C LEU A 465 2.85 -20.03 -6.28
N SER A 466 1.98 -19.74 -5.31
CA SER A 466 2.05 -20.23 -3.94
C SER A 466 0.67 -20.05 -3.30
N PRO A 467 -0.21 -21.06 -3.38
CA PRO A 467 -1.55 -21.00 -2.81
C PRO A 467 -1.55 -20.71 -1.30
N ASP A 468 -0.53 -21.14 -0.56
CA ASP A 468 -0.39 -20.89 0.88
C ASP A 468 0.47 -19.65 1.22
N GLY A 469 1.05 -19.01 0.20
CA GLY A 469 1.88 -17.81 0.30
C GLY A 469 3.20 -18.01 1.03
N ARG A 470 3.67 -19.26 1.16
CA ARG A 470 4.92 -19.58 1.86
C ARG A 470 6.14 -19.44 0.96
N GLU A 471 6.02 -19.74 -0.32
CA GLU A 471 7.15 -19.72 -1.26
C GLU A 471 7.22 -18.44 -2.09
N GLY A 472 6.09 -17.74 -2.26
CA GLY A 472 6.09 -16.47 -2.96
C GLY A 472 4.81 -15.66 -2.83
N ARG A 473 4.93 -14.34 -2.99
CA ARG A 473 3.84 -13.38 -2.89
C ARG A 473 3.90 -12.33 -3.99
N ILE A 474 2.73 -11.91 -4.48
CA ILE A 474 2.57 -10.94 -5.57
C ILE A 474 1.92 -9.65 -5.05
N HIS A 475 2.51 -8.52 -5.43
CA HIS A 475 1.96 -7.18 -5.25
C HIS A 475 1.97 -6.48 -6.60
N THR A 476 0.92 -5.75 -6.94
CA THR A 476 0.80 -5.12 -8.27
C THR A 476 0.46 -3.65 -8.16
N TYR A 477 1.41 -2.80 -8.54
CA TYR A 477 1.18 -1.36 -8.61
C TYR A 477 0.66 -1.01 -10.00
N VAL A 478 -0.67 -0.92 -10.13
CA VAL A 478 -1.36 -0.67 -11.41
C VAL A 478 -1.04 -1.72 -12.47
N ASP A 479 0.00 -1.50 -13.29
CA ASP A 479 0.49 -2.35 -14.38
C ASP A 479 1.86 -3.00 -14.11
N ASP A 480 2.46 -2.75 -12.93
CA ASP A 480 3.81 -3.18 -12.57
C ASP A 480 3.79 -4.17 -11.38
N PRO A 481 3.58 -5.49 -11.62
CA PRO A 481 3.73 -6.52 -10.62
C PRO A 481 5.17 -6.72 -10.12
N VAL A 482 5.31 -6.88 -8.81
CA VAL A 482 6.49 -7.44 -8.15
C VAL A 482 6.14 -8.81 -7.55
N ILE A 483 6.95 -9.80 -7.90
CA ILE A 483 6.87 -11.17 -7.40
C ILE A 483 8.06 -11.36 -6.45
N SER A 484 7.76 -11.65 -5.19
CA SER A 484 8.76 -12.00 -4.18
C SER A 484 8.74 -13.50 -3.98
N VAL A 485 9.89 -14.17 -4.09
CA VAL A 485 10.00 -15.64 -3.95
C VAL A 485 11.06 -15.97 -2.89
N CYS A 486 10.69 -16.80 -1.92
CA CYS A 486 11.57 -17.31 -0.86
C CYS A 486 11.63 -18.84 -0.93
N VAL A 487 12.63 -19.37 -1.65
CA VAL A 487 12.85 -20.81 -1.85
C VAL A 487 14.36 -21.07 -1.85
N GLU A 488 14.81 -22.08 -1.09
CA GLU A 488 16.23 -22.38 -0.91
C GLU A 488 16.95 -22.67 -2.23
N ASN A 489 16.48 -23.67 -2.98
CA ASN A 489 17.08 -24.05 -4.25
C ASN A 489 16.91 -22.94 -5.30
N ILE A 490 18.03 -22.39 -5.81
CA ILE A 490 18.05 -21.29 -6.79
C ILE A 490 17.29 -21.61 -8.09
N THR A 491 17.41 -22.84 -8.58
CA THR A 491 16.73 -23.28 -9.80
C THR A 491 15.22 -23.30 -9.58
N ARG A 492 14.75 -23.88 -8.47
CA ARG A 492 13.33 -23.84 -8.08
C ARG A 492 12.85 -22.42 -7.86
N ARG A 493 13.64 -21.55 -7.24
CA ARG A 493 13.26 -20.16 -7.01
C ARG A 493 12.98 -19.41 -8.31
N ARG A 494 13.84 -19.60 -9.32
CA ARG A 494 13.63 -19.06 -10.67
C ARG A 494 12.42 -19.68 -11.36
N GLN A 495 12.22 -21.00 -11.23
CA GLN A 495 11.02 -21.67 -11.73
C GLN A 495 9.74 -21.06 -11.14
N PHE A 496 9.71 -20.84 -9.83
CA PHE A 496 8.57 -20.25 -9.13
C PHE A 496 8.31 -18.81 -9.58
N ALA A 497 9.34 -17.99 -9.74
CA ALA A 497 9.19 -16.64 -10.26
C ALA A 497 8.58 -16.60 -11.68
N CYS A 498 8.82 -17.64 -12.50
CA CYS A 498 8.25 -17.78 -13.84
C CYS A 498 6.81 -18.31 -13.88
N LEU A 499 6.28 -18.88 -12.78
CA LEU A 499 4.93 -19.47 -12.76
C LEU A 499 3.83 -18.45 -13.11
N PRO A 500 3.74 -17.27 -12.46
CA PRO A 500 2.77 -16.24 -12.83
C PRO A 500 3.00 -15.72 -14.24
N LEU A 501 4.26 -15.62 -14.67
CA LEU A 501 4.60 -15.12 -16.01
C LEU A 501 4.08 -16.04 -17.11
N LEU A 502 4.23 -17.36 -16.92
CA LEU A 502 3.71 -18.35 -17.86
C LEU A 502 2.19 -18.28 -17.92
N LEU A 503 1.53 -18.13 -16.75
CA LEU A 503 0.09 -17.97 -16.69
C LEU A 503 -0.37 -16.74 -17.46
N TRP A 504 0.11 -15.54 -17.12
CA TRP A 504 -0.42 -14.32 -17.73
C TRP A 504 -0.12 -14.25 -19.23
N GLU A 505 1.03 -14.75 -19.70
CA GLU A 505 1.34 -14.80 -21.14
C GLU A 505 0.49 -15.86 -21.87
N ALA A 506 0.21 -17.00 -21.22
CA ALA A 506 -0.73 -17.99 -21.75
C ALA A 506 -2.16 -17.42 -21.87
N LEU A 507 -2.55 -16.52 -20.95
CA LEU A 507 -3.79 -15.73 -20.97
C LEU A 507 -3.76 -14.54 -21.96
N GLY A 508 -2.63 -14.32 -22.65
CA GLY A 508 -2.50 -13.29 -23.68
C GLY A 508 -2.09 -11.90 -23.17
N CYS A 509 -1.53 -11.81 -21.97
CA CYS A 509 -1.00 -10.55 -21.43
C CYS A 509 0.42 -10.31 -21.99
N PRO A 510 0.66 -9.23 -22.74
CA PRO A 510 2.00 -8.89 -23.21
C PRO A 510 2.82 -8.19 -22.12
N TYR A 511 4.14 -8.34 -22.18
CA TYR A 511 5.07 -7.71 -21.23
C TYR A 511 5.95 -6.64 -21.87
N SER A 512 6.45 -5.71 -21.07
CA SER A 512 7.60 -4.90 -21.43
C SER A 512 8.87 -5.61 -20.97
N CYS A 513 9.44 -6.50 -21.81
CA CYS A 513 10.66 -7.22 -21.45
C CYS A 513 11.82 -6.27 -21.13
N GLN A 514 11.88 -5.11 -21.79
CA GLN A 514 12.90 -4.09 -21.57
C GLN A 514 12.92 -3.57 -20.13
N LYS A 515 11.75 -3.48 -19.48
CA LYS A 515 11.62 -3.04 -18.08
C LYS A 515 11.76 -4.19 -17.08
N GLY A 516 11.64 -5.43 -17.56
CA GLY A 516 11.68 -6.63 -16.76
C GLY A 516 13.03 -6.80 -16.05
N GLN A 517 12.98 -7.12 -14.75
CA GLN A 517 14.14 -7.31 -13.89
C GLN A 517 13.92 -8.55 -13.02
N CYS A 518 14.98 -9.33 -12.78
CA CYS A 518 14.93 -10.50 -11.91
C CYS A 518 16.27 -10.63 -11.18
N GLY A 519 16.22 -10.68 -9.85
CA GLY A 519 17.43 -10.74 -9.04
C GLY A 519 17.18 -10.47 -7.55
N THR A 520 18.25 -10.42 -6.78
CA THR A 520 18.23 -9.97 -5.39
C THR A 520 18.11 -8.46 -5.29
N ARG A 521 18.38 -7.72 -6.37
CA ARG A 521 18.28 -6.26 -6.46
C ARG A 521 17.45 -5.86 -7.66
N VAL A 522 16.36 -5.12 -7.45
CA VAL A 522 15.41 -4.69 -8.49
C VAL A 522 14.90 -3.27 -8.26
N LYS A 523 14.46 -2.59 -9.32
CA LYS A 523 13.76 -1.31 -9.21
C LYS A 523 12.25 -1.50 -9.35
N TRP A 524 11.49 -1.01 -8.38
CA TRP A 524 10.02 -1.05 -8.37
C TRP A 524 9.45 0.22 -7.75
N ILE A 525 8.37 0.77 -8.33
CA ILE A 525 7.69 2.01 -7.90
C ILE A 525 8.62 3.20 -7.58
N GLY A 526 9.69 3.34 -8.38
CA GLY A 526 10.67 4.44 -8.25
C GLY A 526 11.69 4.25 -7.12
N ARG A 527 11.84 3.02 -6.62
CA ARG A 527 12.73 2.63 -5.53
C ARG A 527 13.60 1.46 -5.96
N GLU A 528 14.78 1.34 -5.39
CA GLU A 528 15.59 0.14 -5.54
C GLU A 528 15.44 -0.71 -4.27
N LEU A 529 15.11 -1.97 -4.46
CA LEU A 529 15.00 -2.98 -3.41
C LEU A 529 16.20 -3.92 -3.56
N GLU A 530 16.90 -4.19 -2.47
CA GLU A 530 17.89 -5.25 -2.41
C GLU A 530 17.61 -6.18 -1.23
N VAL A 531 17.62 -7.47 -1.47
CA VAL A 531 17.49 -8.49 -0.42
C VAL A 531 18.79 -9.27 -0.29
N ASP A 532 19.14 -9.57 0.96
CA ASP A 532 20.18 -10.51 1.34
C ASP A 532 19.62 -11.50 2.40
N ASN A 533 20.46 -12.37 2.96
CA ASN A 533 20.08 -13.44 3.89
C ASN A 533 19.33 -12.96 5.14
N SER A 534 19.64 -11.76 5.63
CA SER A 534 19.23 -11.30 6.96
C SER A 534 18.51 -9.96 6.95
N LEU A 535 18.37 -9.31 5.79
CA LEU A 535 17.77 -7.98 5.69
C LEU A 535 17.32 -7.65 4.27
N ILE A 536 16.38 -6.73 4.16
CA ILE A 536 16.03 -6.04 2.92
C ILE A 536 16.40 -4.55 3.02
N ARG A 537 17.02 -4.01 1.98
CA ARG A 537 17.43 -2.60 1.85
C ARG A 537 16.55 -1.90 0.83
N VAL A 538 16.14 -0.68 1.15
CA VAL A 538 15.41 0.21 0.25
C VAL A 538 16.25 1.46 0.00
N TYR A 539 16.50 1.76 -1.26
CA TYR A 539 17.32 2.89 -1.67
C TYR A 539 16.48 3.99 -2.31
N VAL A 540 16.84 5.25 -2.02
CA VAL A 540 16.44 6.40 -2.83
C VAL A 540 17.41 6.56 -4.02
N PRO A 541 16.94 6.54 -5.28
CA PRO A 541 17.80 6.71 -6.45
C PRO A 541 18.61 8.02 -6.45
N LYS A 542 19.88 7.96 -6.89
CA LYS A 542 20.83 9.09 -6.88
C LYS A 542 20.33 10.30 -7.68
N ASP A 543 19.70 10.08 -8.84
CA ASP A 543 19.12 11.15 -9.67
C ASP A 543 18.07 11.96 -8.91
N LYS A 544 17.25 11.30 -8.09
CA LYS A 544 16.22 11.96 -7.30
C LYS A 544 16.82 12.74 -6.13
N LEU A 545 17.91 12.26 -5.54
CA LEU A 545 18.64 12.99 -4.50
C LEU A 545 19.28 14.27 -5.06
N MET A 546 19.89 14.20 -6.25
CA MET A 546 20.44 15.37 -6.93
C MET A 546 19.37 16.43 -7.21
N VAL A 547 18.17 16.04 -7.66
CA VAL A 547 17.05 16.97 -7.85
C VAL A 547 16.63 17.64 -6.52
N ILE A 548 16.66 16.91 -5.40
CA ILE A 548 16.36 17.52 -4.09
C ILE A 548 17.46 18.51 -3.71
N GLU A 549 18.73 18.19 -3.93
CA GLU A 549 19.86 19.09 -3.69
C GLU A 549 19.78 20.37 -4.53
N GLU A 550 19.44 20.27 -5.82
CA GLU A 550 19.22 21.43 -6.68
C GLU A 550 18.10 22.33 -6.14
N LEU A 551 16.97 21.74 -5.72
CA LEU A 551 15.86 22.49 -5.12
C LEU A 551 16.28 23.18 -3.82
N LEU A 552 17.11 22.53 -3.00
CA LEU A 552 17.65 23.11 -1.76
C LEU A 552 18.59 24.27 -2.01
N ASN A 553 19.50 24.14 -2.97
CA ASN A 553 20.42 25.21 -3.37
C ASN A 553 19.63 26.41 -3.91
N GLY A 554 18.56 26.16 -4.67
CA GLY A 554 17.61 27.19 -5.09
C GLY A 554 16.89 27.91 -3.93
N CYS A 555 16.64 27.21 -2.81
CA CYS A 555 16.06 27.83 -1.61
C CYS A 555 17.08 28.64 -0.80
N SER A 556 18.36 28.25 -0.83
CA SER A 556 19.41 28.84 0.02
C SER A 556 20.05 30.12 -0.54
N THR A 557 19.84 30.42 -1.82
CA THR A 557 20.53 31.50 -2.55
C THR A 557 19.83 32.86 -2.49
N SER A 558 18.55 32.91 -2.09
CA SER A 558 17.75 34.13 -2.06
C SER A 558 17.42 34.55 -0.64
N GLN A 559 17.02 35.82 -0.39
CA GLN A 559 16.47 36.30 0.89
C GLN A 559 14.97 36.01 1.07
N ARG A 560 14.29 35.56 0.00
CA ARG A 560 12.90 35.12 -0.03
C ARG A 560 12.80 33.85 -0.88
N VAL A 561 12.04 32.85 -0.44
CA VAL A 561 11.82 31.61 -1.20
C VAL A 561 10.42 31.60 -1.78
N ALA A 562 10.30 31.28 -3.07
CA ALA A 562 8.99 31.13 -3.71
C ALA A 562 8.24 29.94 -3.11
N VAL A 563 6.97 30.14 -2.72
CA VAL A 563 6.11 29.07 -2.16
C VAL A 563 6.00 27.88 -3.10
N LYS A 564 5.98 28.11 -4.42
CA LYS A 564 5.98 27.04 -5.44
C LYS A 564 7.22 26.15 -5.37
N LEU A 565 8.38 26.73 -5.07
CA LEU A 565 9.63 25.98 -4.90
C LEU A 565 9.59 25.14 -3.62
N LEU A 566 9.11 25.71 -2.50
CA LEU A 566 8.93 25.00 -1.23
C LEU A 566 7.93 23.84 -1.35
N ARG A 567 6.81 24.04 -2.05
CA ARG A 567 5.83 22.96 -2.33
C ARG A 567 6.44 21.84 -3.14
N LYS A 568 7.25 22.17 -4.16
CA LYS A 568 7.96 21.17 -4.97
C LYS A 568 8.98 20.40 -4.13
N LEU A 569 9.77 21.09 -3.31
CA LEU A 569 10.72 20.47 -2.37
C LEU A 569 9.99 19.57 -1.37
N CYS A 570 8.95 20.06 -0.71
CA CYS A 570 8.11 19.31 0.21
C CYS A 570 7.59 18.02 -0.42
N GLY A 571 7.01 18.08 -1.62
CA GLY A 571 6.51 16.89 -2.33
C GLY A 571 7.61 15.87 -2.61
N LYS A 572 8.83 16.32 -2.98
CA LYS A 572 9.98 15.42 -3.20
C LYS A 572 10.51 14.82 -1.90
N LEU A 573 10.53 15.57 -0.80
CA LEU A 573 10.91 15.07 0.52
C LEU A 573 9.90 14.07 1.05
N THR A 574 8.60 14.35 0.95
CA THR A 574 7.53 13.41 1.35
C THR A 574 7.63 12.12 0.55
N TRP A 575 7.91 12.20 -0.76
CA TRP A 575 8.19 11.03 -1.57
C TRP A 575 9.41 10.26 -1.03
N ALA A 576 10.57 10.91 -0.89
CA ALA A 576 11.80 10.29 -0.39
C ALA A 576 11.68 9.74 1.04
N ALA A 577 10.87 10.36 1.89
CA ALA A 577 10.61 9.95 3.27
C ALA A 577 9.96 8.57 3.40
N GLN A 578 9.26 8.11 2.35
CA GLN A 578 8.72 6.75 2.29
C GLN A 578 9.82 5.69 2.31
N ALA A 579 10.98 6.00 1.72
CA ALA A 579 12.17 5.16 1.80
C ALA A 579 13.00 5.49 3.03
N ALA A 580 13.28 6.78 3.28
CA ALA A 580 14.17 7.23 4.35
C ALA A 580 13.43 8.12 5.35
N LYS A 581 12.96 7.50 6.44
CA LYS A 581 12.11 8.12 7.45
C LYS A 581 12.70 9.38 8.11
N GLN A 582 14.02 9.51 8.10
CA GLN A 582 14.77 10.66 8.58
C GLN A 582 14.43 11.94 7.80
N LEU A 583 13.87 11.83 6.59
CA LEU A 583 13.43 12.99 5.81
C LEU A 583 12.02 13.48 6.19
N THR A 584 11.25 12.67 6.93
CA THR A 584 9.87 12.99 7.33
C THR A 584 9.72 14.30 8.10
N PRO A 585 10.53 14.60 9.14
CA PRO A 585 10.33 15.81 9.94
C PRO A 585 10.65 17.07 9.14
N PHE A 586 11.64 17.00 8.24
CA PHE A 586 11.96 18.09 7.32
C PHE A 586 10.85 18.35 6.31
N SER A 587 10.17 17.30 5.82
CA SER A 587 9.00 17.46 4.95
C SER A 587 7.84 18.16 5.68
N ALA A 588 7.64 17.88 6.96
CA ALA A 588 6.58 18.50 7.77
C ALA A 588 6.83 20.00 7.95
N VAL A 589 8.08 20.40 8.22
CA VAL A 589 8.45 21.82 8.33
C VAL A 589 8.38 22.53 6.98
N ALA A 590 8.76 21.86 5.88
CA ALA A 590 8.59 22.42 4.54
C ALA A 590 7.11 22.62 4.17
N ALA A 591 6.22 21.69 4.58
CA ALA A 591 4.78 21.80 4.39
C ALA A 591 4.18 22.96 5.20
N GLU A 592 4.59 23.11 6.46
CA GLU A 592 4.17 24.22 7.31
C GLU A 592 4.57 25.57 6.71
N ALA A 593 5.81 25.70 6.23
CA ALA A 593 6.27 26.89 5.53
C ALA A 593 5.43 27.16 4.26
N ALA A 594 5.01 26.11 3.54
CA ALA A 594 4.24 26.24 2.30
C ALA A 594 2.76 26.68 2.46
N ASN A 595 2.25 26.75 3.70
CA ASN A 595 0.89 27.20 4.02
C ASN A 595 0.76 28.72 4.27
N LYS A 596 1.86 29.48 4.19
CA LYS A 596 1.86 30.95 4.29
C LYS A 596 1.97 31.59 2.89
N THR A 597 1.35 32.76 2.66
CA THR A 597 1.32 33.47 1.36
C THR A 597 2.67 34.04 0.93
N LEU A 598 3.52 34.41 1.91
CA LEU A 598 4.92 34.80 1.75
C LEU A 598 5.67 34.33 3.00
N VAL A 599 6.76 33.58 2.83
CA VAL A 599 7.61 33.14 3.95
C VAL A 599 8.84 34.03 3.97
N GLY A 600 8.97 34.86 5.01
CA GLY A 600 10.25 35.48 5.32
C GLY A 600 11.25 34.37 5.66
N ILE A 601 12.43 34.38 5.04
CA ILE A 601 13.41 33.30 5.19
C ILE A 601 13.71 32.97 6.65
N LYS A 602 13.63 33.92 7.58
CA LYS A 602 13.85 33.66 9.01
C LYS A 602 13.01 32.51 9.60
N SER A 603 11.77 32.28 9.16
CA SER A 603 10.93 31.19 9.72
C SER A 603 11.14 29.81 9.06
N ALA A 604 11.87 29.74 7.93
CA ALA A 604 12.14 28.48 7.21
C ALA A 604 13.65 28.22 6.98
N ALA A 605 14.50 29.23 7.17
CA ALA A 605 15.95 29.19 6.96
C ALA A 605 16.58 28.11 7.81
N TRP A 606 16.19 28.05 9.09
CA TRP A 606 16.73 27.07 10.02
C TRP A 606 16.47 25.64 9.53
N ALA A 607 15.23 25.30 9.17
CA ALA A 607 14.91 23.98 8.65
C ALA A 607 15.54 23.68 7.27
N ILE A 608 15.65 24.69 6.40
CA ILE A 608 16.32 24.56 5.09
C ILE A 608 17.83 24.35 5.27
N SER A 609 18.47 25.03 6.22
CA SER A 609 19.89 24.87 6.55
C SER A 609 20.18 23.50 7.16
N TRP A 610 19.34 23.05 8.10
CA TRP A 610 19.43 21.70 8.67
C TRP A 610 19.20 20.61 7.64
N LEU A 611 18.16 20.75 6.82
CA LEU A 611 17.89 19.83 5.72
C LEU A 611 19.04 19.79 4.70
N SER A 612 19.66 20.95 4.43
CA SER A 612 20.84 21.04 3.57
C SER A 612 22.03 20.30 4.20
N LEU A 613 22.24 20.39 5.52
CA LEU A 613 23.27 19.63 6.22
C LEU A 613 23.00 18.13 6.20
N VAL A 614 21.75 17.72 6.46
CA VAL A 614 21.33 16.31 6.42
C VAL A 614 21.56 15.75 5.02
N ILE A 615 21.04 16.42 3.99
CA ILE A 615 21.17 15.98 2.60
C ILE A 615 22.62 16.05 2.13
N ARG A 616 23.38 17.10 2.46
CA ARG A 616 24.82 17.15 2.14
C ARG A 616 25.62 16.11 2.92
N HIS A 617 25.27 15.75 4.14
CA HIS A 617 25.93 14.66 4.85
C HIS A 617 25.63 13.31 4.17
N PHE A 618 24.40 13.12 3.69
CA PHE A 618 24.04 11.96 2.87
C PHE A 618 24.71 11.95 1.48
N ILE A 619 24.95 13.11 0.87
CA ILE A 619 25.51 13.23 -0.47
C ILE A 619 27.06 13.28 -0.44
N ALA A 620 27.67 14.04 0.47
CA ALA A 620 29.12 14.26 0.59
C ALA A 620 29.88 13.05 1.16
N GLY A 621 29.17 12.03 1.64
CA GLY A 621 29.72 10.69 1.85
C GLY A 621 30.31 10.03 0.58
N ASP A 622 30.19 10.68 -0.59
CA ASP A 622 30.81 10.29 -1.88
C ASP A 622 32.36 10.39 -1.90
N LEU A 623 33.02 11.00 -0.89
CA LEU A 623 34.47 11.25 -0.94
C LEU A 623 35.35 10.13 -0.36
N ASP A 624 34.83 9.24 0.51
CA ASP A 624 35.61 8.16 1.16
C ASP A 624 35.08 6.74 0.87
N GLY A 625 34.26 6.57 -0.17
CA GLY A 625 33.98 5.25 -0.76
C GLY A 625 32.93 4.36 -0.07
N ASP A 626 32.42 4.71 1.12
CA ASP A 626 31.54 3.80 1.89
C ASP A 626 30.13 4.32 2.29
N ALA A 627 29.75 5.57 2.03
CA ALA A 627 28.39 6.06 2.35
C ALA A 627 27.51 6.17 1.09
N ARG A 628 26.93 5.04 0.67
CA ARG A 628 26.14 4.92 -0.55
C ARG A 628 24.65 5.05 -0.26
N TYR A 629 23.96 6.06 -0.81
CA TYR A 629 22.49 6.26 -0.82
C TYR A 629 21.82 6.58 0.53
N LEU A 630 20.65 7.23 0.48
CA LEU A 630 19.66 7.16 1.55
C LEU A 630 19.09 5.74 1.58
N ILE A 631 19.66 4.90 2.45
CA ILE A 631 19.26 3.51 2.67
C ILE A 631 18.34 3.43 3.88
N ARG A 632 17.30 2.61 3.76
CA ARG A 632 16.63 2.05 4.93
C ARG A 632 16.78 0.54 4.92
N GLU A 633 17.36 0.03 6.00
CA GLU A 633 17.52 -1.41 6.21
C GLU A 633 16.36 -1.94 7.05
N PHE A 634 15.95 -3.16 6.74
CA PHE A 634 14.90 -3.87 7.42
C PHE A 634 15.41 -5.28 7.72
N PRO A 635 16.03 -5.48 8.89
CA PRO A 635 16.51 -6.80 9.29
C PRO A 635 15.35 -7.80 9.44
N LEU A 636 15.62 -9.04 9.04
CA LEU A 636 14.74 -10.21 9.19
C LEU A 636 14.59 -10.58 10.66
N LYS A 637 15.71 -10.63 11.40
CA LYS A 637 15.70 -10.83 12.85
C LYS A 637 15.25 -9.55 13.55
N ARG A 638 13.94 -9.30 13.62
CA ARG A 638 13.41 -8.41 14.66
C ARG A 638 13.03 -9.25 15.88
N TRP A 639 13.98 -9.36 16.80
CA TRP A 639 13.77 -9.55 18.25
C TRP A 639 12.72 -10.57 18.71
N GLN A 640 12.45 -11.64 17.96
CA GLN A 640 11.57 -12.70 18.44
C GLN A 640 12.29 -13.51 19.53
N GLY A 641 12.06 -13.13 20.79
CA GLY A 641 12.39 -13.93 21.98
C GLY A 641 13.59 -13.49 22.82
N ARG A 642 14.38 -12.50 22.40
CA ARG A 642 15.42 -11.91 23.28
C ARG A 642 14.82 -10.71 24.01
N ARG A 643 14.78 -10.76 25.35
CA ARG A 643 14.51 -9.57 26.16
C ARG A 643 15.52 -8.49 25.79
N PRO A 644 15.12 -7.21 25.67
CA PRO A 644 16.08 -6.13 25.48
C PRO A 644 17.11 -6.22 26.61
N LEU A 645 18.37 -6.46 26.23
CA LEU A 645 19.48 -6.45 27.18
C LEU A 645 19.67 -5.04 27.74
N VAL A 646 19.31 -4.03 26.96
CA VAL A 646 19.40 -2.61 27.32
C VAL A 646 18.04 -1.95 27.15
N SER A 647 17.56 -1.27 28.18
CA SER A 647 16.37 -0.43 28.09
C SER A 647 16.63 0.94 28.68
N VAL A 648 16.06 1.96 28.08
CA VAL A 648 16.12 3.33 28.54
C VAL A 648 14.72 3.73 28.96
N VAL A 649 14.59 4.33 30.13
CA VAL A 649 13.37 4.99 30.57
C VAL A 649 13.68 6.48 30.66
N VAL A 650 12.93 7.30 29.94
CA VAL A 650 13.02 8.76 30.03
C VAL A 650 11.71 9.35 30.49
N ASP A 651 11.82 10.49 31.15
CA ASP A 651 10.70 11.27 31.64
C ASP A 651 11.09 12.76 31.55
N ALA A 652 10.10 13.63 31.46
CA ALA A 652 10.30 15.06 31.46
C ALA A 652 9.19 15.76 32.22
N CYS A 653 9.47 16.96 32.68
CA CYS A 653 8.48 17.93 33.08
C CYS A 653 8.85 19.29 32.51
N TRP A 654 7.98 20.28 32.66
CA TRP A 654 8.25 21.64 32.19
C TRP A 654 9.49 22.33 32.81
N ARG A 655 10.10 21.76 33.86
CA ARG A 655 11.33 22.29 34.48
C ARG A 655 12.60 21.53 34.10
N GLY A 656 12.49 20.30 33.65
CA GLY A 656 13.65 19.43 33.51
C GLY A 656 13.34 18.10 32.86
N ILE A 657 14.39 17.42 32.45
CA ILE A 657 14.37 16.13 31.78
C ILE A 657 15.21 15.14 32.57
N GLY A 658 14.90 13.86 32.43
CA GLY A 658 15.69 12.80 33.05
C GLY A 658 15.57 11.48 32.32
N GLY A 659 16.49 10.58 32.63
CA GLY A 659 16.41 9.23 32.15
C GLY A 659 17.36 8.28 32.85
N VAL A 660 17.02 6.99 32.77
CA VAL A 660 17.78 5.90 33.35
C VAL A 660 18.02 4.83 32.30
N LEU A 661 19.28 4.41 32.15
CA LEU A 661 19.70 3.25 31.38
C LEU A 661 19.68 2.01 32.29
N LEU A 662 19.01 0.98 31.82
CA LEU A 662 18.86 -0.31 32.48
C LEU A 662 19.56 -1.39 31.63
N GLU A 663 20.39 -2.22 32.26
CA GLU A 663 20.88 -3.48 31.68
C GLU A 663 20.12 -4.65 32.35
N GLY A 664 19.17 -5.23 31.62
CA GLY A 664 18.16 -6.11 32.21
C GLY A 664 17.33 -5.36 33.27
N PRO A 665 17.19 -5.87 34.50
CA PRO A 665 16.48 -5.18 35.59
C PRO A 665 17.32 -4.12 36.32
N ASN A 666 18.63 -4.01 36.03
CA ASN A 666 19.55 -3.23 36.85
C ASN A 666 19.79 -1.84 36.24
N PRO A 667 19.60 -0.74 36.99
CA PRO A 667 20.01 0.59 36.54
C PRO A 667 21.54 0.70 36.53
N VAL A 668 22.09 1.11 35.40
CA VAL A 668 23.55 1.20 35.18
C VAL A 668 24.04 2.62 34.95
N SER A 669 23.17 3.54 34.52
CA SER A 669 23.49 4.94 34.28
C SER A 669 22.22 5.77 34.32
N TRP A 670 22.32 7.05 34.69
CA TRP A 670 21.20 7.98 34.70
C TRP A 670 21.67 9.38 34.30
N PHE A 671 20.74 10.22 33.85
CA PHE A 671 20.93 11.65 33.69
C PHE A 671 19.71 12.40 34.24
N ALA A 672 19.94 13.63 34.66
CA ALA A 672 18.91 14.61 34.96
C ALA A 672 19.46 15.99 34.61
N ASP A 673 18.65 16.81 33.97
CA ASP A 673 19.03 18.17 33.59
C ASP A 673 17.84 19.13 33.64
N ILE A 674 18.11 20.42 33.77
CA ILE A 674 17.11 21.47 33.70
C ILE A 674 16.86 21.86 32.24
N ILE A 675 15.64 22.26 31.90
CA ILE A 675 15.36 22.87 30.59
C ILE A 675 15.96 24.27 30.62
N SER A 676 17.00 24.49 29.81
CA SER A 676 17.74 25.75 29.77
C SER A 676 17.06 26.80 28.88
N SER A 677 17.42 28.08 29.05
CA SER A 677 16.99 29.14 28.12
C SER A 677 17.47 28.89 26.68
N ASP A 678 18.60 28.20 26.51
CA ASP A 678 19.09 27.81 25.19
C ASP A 678 18.20 26.75 24.52
N ASP A 679 17.67 25.79 25.29
CA ASP A 679 16.69 24.80 24.79
C ASP A 679 15.40 25.50 24.35
N LEU A 680 14.89 26.43 25.15
CA LEU A 680 13.69 27.20 24.82
C LEU A 680 13.90 28.02 23.54
N LEU A 681 15.05 28.69 23.42
CA LEU A 681 15.40 29.46 22.23
C LEU A 681 15.49 28.58 20.98
N HIS A 682 16.11 27.40 21.08
CA HIS A 682 16.26 26.46 19.96
C HIS A 682 14.90 25.90 19.50
N LEU A 683 14.02 25.61 20.45
CA LEU A 683 12.66 25.14 20.19
C LEU A 683 11.69 26.24 19.75
N ASP A 684 12.14 27.51 19.75
CA ASP A 684 11.32 28.70 19.45
C ASP A 684 10.12 28.80 20.41
N ILE A 685 10.37 28.48 21.68
CA ILE A 685 9.45 28.62 22.79
C ILE A 685 9.83 29.91 23.53
N GLY A 686 8.90 30.85 23.63
CA GLY A 686 9.13 32.06 24.42
C GLY A 686 9.22 31.75 25.91
N GLU A 687 10.09 32.46 26.64
CA GLU A 687 10.12 32.43 28.10
C GLU A 687 8.78 32.94 28.63
N SER A 688 7.89 32.01 29.01
CA SER A 688 6.52 32.29 29.45
C SER A 688 6.15 31.42 30.65
N HIS A 689 5.13 31.81 31.40
CA HIS A 689 4.62 30.99 32.51
C HIS A 689 3.83 29.74 32.05
N GLU A 690 3.72 29.51 30.73
CA GLU A 690 2.93 28.42 30.15
C GLU A 690 3.78 27.27 29.56
N LEU A 691 5.01 27.07 30.06
CA LEU A 691 5.92 26.02 29.58
C LEU A 691 5.29 24.61 29.64
N TYR A 692 4.37 24.37 30.58
CA TYR A 692 3.64 23.10 30.70
C TYR A 692 2.86 22.72 29.43
N ARG A 693 2.52 23.66 28.54
CA ARG A 693 1.87 23.37 27.25
C ARG A 693 2.79 22.62 26.27
N TYR A 694 4.10 22.67 26.49
CA TYR A 694 5.11 22.05 25.64
C TYR A 694 5.65 20.73 26.21
N GLN A 695 4.98 20.16 27.19
CA GLN A 695 5.33 18.90 27.86
C GLN A 695 5.76 17.79 26.88
N ASN A 696 4.93 17.52 25.85
CA ASN A 696 5.22 16.52 24.81
C ASN A 696 6.53 16.78 24.04
N ALA A 697 6.93 18.04 23.89
CA ALA A 697 8.20 18.40 23.24
C ALA A 697 9.39 18.13 24.16
N PHE A 698 9.25 18.40 25.46
CA PHE A 698 10.29 18.11 26.45
C PHE A 698 10.47 16.61 26.69
N GLU A 699 9.40 15.82 26.62
CA GLU A 699 9.48 14.35 26.67
C GLU A 699 10.23 13.78 25.45
N LEU A 700 9.98 14.33 24.26
CA LEU A 700 10.77 13.97 23.08
C LEU A 700 12.22 14.47 23.17
N LEU A 701 12.45 15.62 23.81
CA LEU A 701 13.80 16.12 24.09
C LEU A 701 14.54 15.19 25.05
N ALA A 702 13.88 14.65 26.06
CA ALA A 702 14.45 13.65 26.96
C ALA A 702 14.85 12.37 26.21
N ILE A 703 14.02 11.90 25.26
CA ILE A 703 14.39 10.81 24.34
C ILE A 703 15.66 11.17 23.57
N LEU A 704 15.71 12.35 22.92
CA LEU A 704 16.88 12.80 22.16
C LEU A 704 18.14 12.85 23.02
N VAL A 705 18.09 13.47 24.20
CA VAL A 705 19.22 13.58 25.11
C VAL A 705 19.68 12.21 25.58
N GLY A 706 18.76 11.31 25.96
CA GLY A 706 19.09 9.94 26.32
C GLY A 706 19.81 9.21 25.18
N THR A 707 19.32 9.33 23.94
CA THR A 707 19.98 8.71 22.78
C THR A 707 21.41 9.20 22.56
N ARG A 708 21.67 10.50 22.81
CA ARG A 708 23.00 11.11 22.68
C ARG A 708 23.95 10.68 23.78
N ILE A 709 23.51 10.75 25.04
CA ILE A 709 24.34 10.42 26.21
C ILE A 709 24.82 8.97 26.11
N TRP A 710 23.94 8.06 25.71
CA TRP A 710 24.26 6.63 25.64
C TRP A 710 24.65 6.14 24.23
N ALA A 711 24.94 7.05 23.30
CA ALA A 711 25.39 6.74 21.93
C ALA A 711 26.50 5.68 21.87
N GLY A 712 27.50 5.78 22.77
CA GLY A 712 28.62 4.84 22.85
C GLY A 712 28.30 3.47 23.46
N ARG A 713 27.09 3.27 23.99
CA ARG A 713 26.64 2.01 24.63
C ARG A 713 25.89 1.10 23.66
N TRP A 714 25.48 1.61 22.51
CA TRP A 714 24.81 0.81 21.49
C TRP A 714 25.85 -0.10 20.82
N SER A 715 25.70 -1.44 20.85
CA SER A 715 26.45 -2.38 19.98
C SER A 715 25.56 -2.93 18.85
N GLU A 716 26.14 -3.44 17.74
CA GLU A 716 25.37 -3.88 16.54
C GLU A 716 24.38 -4.98 16.87
N ASP A 717 24.67 -5.76 17.91
CA ASP A 717 23.90 -6.95 18.29
C ASP A 717 22.93 -6.71 19.46
N LEU A 718 22.85 -5.49 20.01
CA LEU A 718 22.09 -5.18 21.23
C LEU A 718 20.74 -4.53 20.94
N PRO A 719 19.63 -5.16 21.37
CA PRO A 719 18.29 -4.54 21.34
C PRO A 719 18.24 -3.41 22.33
N VAL A 720 17.79 -2.23 21.87
CA VAL A 720 17.55 -1.07 22.71
C VAL A 720 16.05 -0.78 22.74
N LEU A 721 15.48 -0.82 23.94
CA LEU A 721 14.10 -0.44 24.19
C LEU A 721 14.05 0.95 24.85
N MET A 722 13.55 1.95 24.14
CA MET A 722 13.29 3.29 24.65
C MET A 722 11.87 3.39 25.20
N ARG A 723 11.71 3.86 26.44
CA ARG A 723 10.43 3.92 27.15
C ARG A 723 10.16 5.33 27.66
N SER A 724 8.91 5.75 27.54
CA SER A 724 8.37 7.00 28.07
C SER A 724 6.87 6.82 28.30
N ASP A 725 6.31 7.57 29.23
CA ASP A 725 4.88 7.71 29.50
C ASP A 725 4.15 8.60 28.49
N SER A 726 4.89 9.27 27.62
CA SER A 726 4.34 10.07 26.54
C SER A 726 4.06 9.26 25.28
N ILE A 727 2.78 8.92 25.06
CA ILE A 727 2.34 8.34 23.78
C ILE A 727 2.69 9.26 22.62
N VAL A 728 2.60 10.58 22.82
CA VAL A 728 2.90 11.57 21.78
C VAL A 728 4.39 11.57 21.43
N ALA A 729 5.28 11.61 22.43
CA ALA A 729 6.72 11.57 22.18
C ALA A 729 7.16 10.24 21.57
N ILE A 730 6.64 9.10 22.07
CA ILE A 730 6.91 7.77 21.50
C ILE A 730 6.47 7.68 20.04
N ASN A 731 5.26 8.17 19.72
CA ASN A 731 4.79 8.21 18.35
C ASN A 731 5.60 9.16 17.47
N ALA A 732 6.00 10.33 18.00
CA ALA A 732 6.81 11.30 17.27
C ALA A 732 8.22 10.78 16.99
N ALA A 733 8.88 10.15 17.97
CA ALA A 733 10.18 9.49 17.83
C ALA A 733 10.08 8.32 16.85
N THR A 734 9.06 7.47 17.01
CA THR A 734 8.81 6.35 16.09
C THR A 734 8.61 6.87 14.68
N ARG A 735 7.67 7.81 14.44
CA ARG A 735 7.27 8.30 13.12
C ARG A 735 8.22 9.34 12.51
N MET A 736 9.11 9.92 13.31
CA MET A 736 9.91 11.10 12.98
C MET A 736 9.03 12.26 12.47
N LYS A 737 7.83 12.43 13.03
CA LYS A 737 6.87 13.48 12.66
C LYS A 737 5.77 13.65 13.71
N SER A 738 5.34 14.89 13.90
CA SER A 738 4.15 15.29 14.66
C SER A 738 3.34 16.36 13.90
N ARG A 739 2.11 16.63 14.33
CA ARG A 739 1.33 17.81 13.90
C ARG A 739 1.88 19.10 14.51
N SER A 740 2.56 19.01 15.66
CA SER A 740 3.15 20.17 16.35
C SER A 740 4.49 20.59 15.71
N PRO A 741 4.64 21.86 15.31
CA PRO A 741 5.89 22.42 14.81
C PRO A 741 7.06 22.25 15.78
N VAL A 742 6.83 22.48 17.07
CA VAL A 742 7.86 22.40 18.13
C VAL A 742 8.37 20.98 18.28
N ILE A 743 7.48 19.99 18.29
CA ILE A 743 7.86 18.56 18.34
C ILE A 743 8.66 18.17 17.09
N ASN A 744 8.28 18.69 15.91
CA ASN A 744 9.03 18.45 14.68
C ASN A 744 10.46 19.02 14.73
N ARG A 745 10.73 20.06 15.53
CA ARG A 745 12.10 20.57 15.73
C ARG A 745 12.99 19.55 16.43
N VAL A 746 12.51 18.96 17.52
CA VAL A 746 13.21 17.89 18.22
C VAL A 746 13.33 16.64 17.33
N ALA A 747 12.28 16.31 16.57
CA ALA A 747 12.32 15.17 15.65
C ALA A 747 13.35 15.35 14.52
N MET A 748 13.66 16.58 14.08
CA MET A 748 14.72 16.84 13.09
C MET A 748 16.11 16.58 13.66
N GLU A 749 16.35 16.93 14.93
CA GLU A 749 17.58 16.62 15.65
C GLU A 749 17.75 15.10 15.78
N LEU A 750 16.70 14.41 16.22
CA LEU A 750 16.70 12.95 16.34
C LEU A 750 16.92 12.28 14.97
N ALA A 751 16.30 12.83 13.91
CA ALA A 751 16.51 12.35 12.56
C ALA A 751 17.96 12.57 12.08
N TYR A 752 18.56 13.72 12.38
CA TYR A 752 19.96 14.02 12.05
C TYR A 752 20.93 13.10 12.79
N ASP A 753 20.70 12.86 14.08
CA ASP A 753 21.50 11.90 14.83
C ASP A 753 21.33 10.50 14.27
N ALA A 754 20.12 10.11 13.85
CA ALA A 754 19.88 8.82 13.20
C ALA A 754 20.60 8.68 11.85
N VAL A 755 20.95 9.79 11.19
CA VAL A 755 21.82 9.77 10.02
C VAL A 755 23.28 9.52 10.42
N LYS A 756 23.76 10.25 11.43
CA LYS A 756 25.15 10.14 11.91
C LYS A 756 25.45 8.81 12.60
N GLN A 757 24.45 8.29 13.29
CA GLN A 757 24.48 7.10 14.12
C GLN A 757 23.38 6.19 13.59
N SER A 758 23.70 5.41 12.55
CA SER A 758 22.77 4.53 11.80
C SER A 758 21.80 3.70 12.68
N ARG A 759 22.19 3.43 13.93
CA ARG A 759 21.50 2.60 14.94
C ARG A 759 20.22 3.19 15.55
N LEU A 760 20.00 4.51 15.51
CA LEU A 760 18.80 5.12 16.12
C LEU A 760 17.49 4.66 15.47
N LEU A 761 17.57 4.12 14.26
CA LEU A 761 16.44 3.56 13.52
C LEU A 761 16.03 2.16 13.97
N ASP A 762 16.89 1.48 14.73
CA ASP A 762 16.71 0.10 15.19
C ASP A 762 16.21 0.02 16.63
N MET A 763 16.04 1.17 17.30
CA MET A 763 15.45 1.25 18.64
C MET A 763 13.94 0.94 18.61
N GLU A 764 13.48 0.17 19.58
CA GLU A 764 12.05 0.00 19.83
C GLU A 764 11.58 1.10 20.79
N PHE A 765 10.52 1.81 20.43
CA PHE A 765 9.91 2.82 21.30
C PHE A 765 8.61 2.26 21.88
N LYS A 766 8.50 2.24 23.20
CA LYS A 766 7.36 1.65 23.91
C LYS A 766 6.82 2.56 24.99
N HIS A 767 5.52 2.79 24.94
CA HIS A 767 4.81 3.47 26.01
C HIS A 767 4.81 2.65 27.30
N ILE A 768 5.01 3.30 28.44
CA ILE A 768 4.81 2.74 29.78
C ILE A 768 3.78 3.59 30.52
N PRO A 769 2.89 3.02 31.36
CA PRO A 769 2.01 3.84 32.18
C PRO A 769 2.84 4.80 33.04
N GLY A 770 2.45 6.07 33.08
CA GLY A 770 2.98 7.02 34.06
C GLY A 770 2.73 6.48 35.47
N VAL A 771 3.71 6.68 36.36
CA VAL A 771 3.64 6.25 37.76
C VAL A 771 2.86 7.27 38.58
#